data_AF-A0A371IA43-F1
#
_entry.id   AF-A0A371IA43-F1
#
_cell.length_a   1.000
_cell.length_b   1.000
_cell.length_c   1.000
_cell.angle_alpha   90.00
_cell.angle_beta   90.00
_cell.angle_gamma   90.00
#
_symmetry.space_group_name_H-M   'P 1'
#
loop_
_entity.id
_entity.type
_entity.pdbx_description
1 polymer ?
#
loop_
_entity_poly.entity_id
_entity_poly.type
_entity_poly.pdbx_seq_one_letter_code
_entity_poly.pdbx_strand_id
1 'polypeptide(L)'
;MQANRGERVKIMKRPNGDYSPKDISGKKSGNESERVHPFDLVEPMQYLFVRIVKARGLAPPCEAPFVKVKTSSHYMRSKPATYRPNEPTDSPEWNQVFALGYNKTDTNSATLEISVWDSPTENFLGGVCFDLSDVLVRDPPDSPLAPQWYRLEGGTADQNPGRVSGDIQLSVWIGTQSDDAFPEAWISDAPYVAHTRSKVYQSPKLWYLRVTVAEAQDLNIAPNLPPLTAPEVRVKVQLGFQSQRTRRGSMNHRSLSFHWNEDLLFVAGEPLEDSVIVLLEDRTSKEAALLGHVVIPLSSIEQRIDERHVAAKWFSLEGGPYCGRVHLRLCLEGGYHVLDEAAHVCSDFRPTAKQLWKPPVGILELGILGARCLLPMKSKGGGKGSTDAYCVAKYGKKWVRTRTVTDVFDPRWNEQYTWQVYDPCTVLTVGVFDNWRMFGDVSEDRPDCRIGKVRIRVSTLESNRVYTNSYPLLVLTRTGLKKMGEIELAVRFACPSLLPDTCAVYGQPLLPRMHYLRPLGVAQQEALRGAATKMVAQWLARSEPPLGHEVVRYMLDADSHVWSMRKSKANWFRIVAVLAWAVGLAKWLDDIRRWKNPVTTVLLHILYLVLVWYPDLVVPTGFLYVVLIGIWYYRFRPKIPAGMDTRLSQAEAVDPDELDEEFDTMPSSKSPDVIQMRYDRLRMLAARVQTVLGDFATQGERLQALVSWRDPRATKLFIGVCLAITVTLYAMPPKMVAVALGFYYLRHPMFRNPMPSATLNFFRRLPSLSDRLIKMSTFPGLYFDIGKKAKDVLRKDYAHPSPIHFHYQFMDYNVDLSCQVDEIVPGFRSLFKCTIPDSGKVELQHLTNYSGITACLGLEGNIEKGYDPVVNLSGLVGTNIVSLGANVAFDIPTRTINKLNAGLGLNTAFLVASLTMHDRFNIVKASCYHEVNPLTKTAIAAELKHSLSMGESGVTIGAQHAFFPQTLVKARLDTYGKAGAVIQQGFWERCFITMAGEVDFKTTDNTLHPKVGVSVALRP
;
A
#
# COMPACT_ATOMS: atom_id res chain seq x y z
N MET A 1 -31.40 48.22 -31.81
CA MET A 1 -32.02 47.64 -30.60
C MET A 1 -32.21 46.15 -30.79
N GLN A 2 -31.44 45.30 -30.11
CA GLN A 2 -31.89 44.06 -29.43
C GLN A 2 -30.68 43.25 -28.93
N ALA A 3 -30.51 43.33 -27.61
CA ALA A 3 -29.95 42.37 -26.65
C ALA A 3 -29.02 41.25 -27.15
N ASN A 4 -27.72 41.38 -26.84
CA ASN A 4 -26.82 40.23 -26.72
C ASN A 4 -26.86 39.72 -25.27
N ARG A 5 -27.68 38.69 -25.03
CA ARG A 5 -27.93 38.06 -23.73
C ARG A 5 -26.81 37.06 -23.44
N GLY A 6 -26.21 37.17 -22.25
CA GLY A 6 -24.97 36.50 -21.89
C GLY A 6 -24.93 34.98 -22.06
N GLU A 7 -23.78 34.50 -22.50
CA GLU A 7 -23.33 33.13 -22.31
C GLU A 7 -23.21 32.84 -20.81
N ARG A 8 -24.29 32.33 -20.24
CA ARG A 8 -24.21 31.50 -19.04
C ARG A 8 -23.25 30.36 -19.37
N VAL A 9 -22.17 30.26 -18.59
CA VAL A 9 -21.34 29.06 -18.49
C VAL A 9 -22.31 27.87 -18.35
N LYS A 10 -22.50 27.12 -19.43
CA LYS A 10 -23.17 25.82 -19.38
C LYS A 10 -22.28 24.96 -18.50
N ILE A 11 -22.63 24.85 -17.23
CA ILE A 11 -22.24 23.70 -16.42
C ILE A 11 -22.69 22.50 -17.25
N MET A 12 -21.71 21.79 -17.81
CA MET A 12 -21.96 20.63 -18.64
C MET A 12 -22.84 19.67 -17.83
N LYS A 13 -24.12 19.57 -18.20
CA LYS A 13 -25.04 18.59 -17.63
C LYS A 13 -24.36 17.24 -17.73
N ARG A 14 -24.16 16.58 -16.59
CA ARG A 14 -23.61 15.22 -16.50
C ARG A 14 -24.39 14.30 -17.46
N PRO A 15 -23.79 13.74 -18.51
CA PRO A 15 -24.38 12.58 -19.15
C PRO A 15 -24.14 11.42 -18.18
N ASN A 16 -25.21 10.91 -17.54
CA ASN A 16 -25.17 9.66 -16.79
C ASN A 16 -24.79 8.55 -17.76
N GLY A 17 -23.51 8.18 -17.80
CA GLY A 17 -23.01 7.06 -18.59
C GLY A 17 -23.16 5.75 -17.81
N ASP A 18 -23.23 4.64 -18.54
CA ASP A 18 -23.36 3.25 -18.07
C ASP A 18 -22.31 2.78 -17.03
N TYR A 19 -21.36 3.64 -16.67
CA TYR A 19 -20.22 3.40 -15.80
C TYR A 19 -20.33 4.09 -14.43
N SER A 20 -21.48 4.66 -14.09
CA SER A 20 -21.74 5.29 -12.78
C SER A 20 -22.70 4.47 -11.92
N PRO A 21 -22.60 4.53 -10.57
CA PRO A 21 -23.54 3.85 -9.70
C PRO A 21 -24.97 4.36 -9.91
N LYS A 22 -25.94 3.43 -9.99
CA LYS A 22 -27.37 3.73 -10.17
C LYS A 22 -28.11 3.44 -8.86
N ASP A 23 -28.96 4.35 -8.44
CA ASP A 23 -29.83 4.13 -7.27
C ASP A 23 -30.97 3.17 -7.68
N ILE A 24 -31.15 2.09 -6.92
CA ILE A 24 -32.18 1.06 -7.17
C ILE A 24 -33.31 1.16 -6.15
N SER A 25 -33.46 2.28 -5.44
CA SER A 25 -34.58 2.49 -4.51
C SER A 25 -35.94 2.48 -5.23
N GLY A 26 -36.50 1.28 -5.41
CA GLY A 26 -37.90 1.06 -5.72
C GLY A 26 -38.76 1.28 -4.46
N LYS A 27 -40.00 1.75 -4.64
CA LYS A 27 -41.01 2.05 -3.60
C LYS A 27 -41.08 1.00 -2.47
N LYS A 28 -40.25 1.09 -1.44
CA LYS A 28 -40.59 0.56 -0.11
C LYS A 28 -41.48 1.62 0.54
N SER A 29 -42.76 1.32 0.73
CA SER A 29 -43.72 2.26 1.35
C SER A 29 -43.18 2.67 2.71
N GLY A 30 -43.10 3.99 2.93
CA GLY A 30 -42.71 4.53 4.22
C GLY A 30 -43.71 4.12 5.29
N ASN A 31 -43.26 3.29 6.22
CA ASN A 31 -43.69 3.38 7.61
C ASN A 31 -42.41 3.59 8.43
N GLU A 32 -42.07 4.86 8.62
CA GLU A 32 -41.13 5.30 9.64
C GLU A 32 -41.84 5.13 10.99
N SER A 33 -41.79 3.94 11.59
CA SER A 33 -41.92 3.76 13.04
C SER A 33 -41.60 2.33 13.46
N GLU A 34 -40.75 2.28 14.49
CA GLU A 34 -40.60 1.21 15.49
C GLU A 34 -39.98 -0.13 15.05
N ARG A 35 -38.75 -0.33 15.56
CA ARG A 35 -37.90 -1.54 15.56
C ARG A 35 -37.19 -1.83 14.23
N VAL A 36 -35.91 -1.44 14.18
CA VAL A 36 -34.96 -1.92 13.17
C VAL A 36 -34.80 -3.42 13.35
N HIS A 37 -35.47 -4.21 12.52
CA HIS A 37 -35.27 -5.66 12.50
C HIS A 37 -33.84 -5.98 12.02
N PRO A 38 -33.14 -6.94 12.67
CA PRO A 38 -31.94 -7.50 12.07
C PRO A 38 -32.36 -8.12 10.73
N PHE A 39 -31.60 -7.85 9.66
CA PHE A 39 -31.82 -8.37 8.30
C PHE A 39 -32.80 -7.64 7.37
N ASP A 40 -32.96 -6.31 7.49
CA ASP A 40 -33.85 -5.50 6.64
C ASP A 40 -33.25 -5.05 5.27
N LEU A 41 -31.96 -5.31 5.01
CA LEU A 41 -31.28 -4.84 3.80
C LEU A 41 -31.51 -5.75 2.59
N VAL A 42 -31.87 -7.01 2.80
CA VAL A 42 -32.06 -8.03 1.76
C VAL A 42 -33.50 -8.51 1.73
N GLU A 43 -33.95 -8.97 0.57
CA GLU A 43 -35.27 -9.60 0.46
C GLU A 43 -35.23 -11.04 1.02
N PRO A 44 -36.17 -11.44 1.88
CA PRO A 44 -36.22 -12.80 2.39
C PRO A 44 -36.56 -13.78 1.27
N MET A 45 -35.66 -14.72 1.01
CA MET A 45 -35.85 -15.82 0.06
C MET A 45 -36.23 -17.06 0.86
N GLN A 46 -37.33 -17.70 0.45
CA GLN A 46 -37.79 -18.92 1.11
C GLN A 46 -37.12 -20.14 0.48
N TYR A 47 -36.68 -21.06 1.33
CA TYR A 47 -36.07 -22.32 0.95
C TYR A 47 -36.79 -23.47 1.65
N LEU A 48 -37.00 -24.56 0.91
CA LEU A 48 -37.44 -25.82 1.46
C LEU A 48 -36.20 -26.60 1.89
N PHE A 49 -36.05 -26.77 3.20
CA PHE A 49 -34.96 -27.51 3.80
C PHE A 49 -35.35 -28.97 4.02
N VAL A 50 -34.46 -29.87 3.64
CA VAL A 50 -34.60 -31.32 3.86
C VAL A 50 -33.32 -31.84 4.50
N ARG A 51 -33.39 -32.25 5.76
CA ARG A 51 -32.26 -32.86 6.47
C ARG A 51 -32.46 -34.37 6.56
N ILE A 52 -31.51 -35.11 6.00
CA ILE A 52 -31.47 -36.58 5.98
C ILE A 52 -30.34 -37.01 6.91
N VAL A 53 -30.69 -37.75 7.96
CA VAL A 53 -29.74 -38.16 9.00
C VAL A 53 -29.22 -39.57 8.70
N LYS A 54 -30.11 -40.56 8.76
CA LYS A 54 -29.78 -41.99 8.61
C LYS A 54 -30.99 -42.82 8.23
N ALA A 55 -30.79 -44.06 7.82
CA ALA A 55 -31.85 -45.06 7.67
C ALA A 55 -31.55 -46.29 8.52
N ARG A 56 -32.53 -47.18 8.68
CA ARG A 56 -32.39 -48.48 9.36
C ARG A 56 -33.24 -49.55 8.69
N GLY A 57 -32.78 -50.80 8.70
CA GLY A 57 -33.56 -51.94 8.24
C GLY A 57 -33.79 -52.00 6.73
N LEU A 58 -32.85 -51.46 5.93
CA LEU A 58 -32.89 -51.51 4.46
C LEU A 58 -32.68 -52.96 3.96
N ALA A 59 -33.41 -53.34 2.91
CA ALA A 59 -33.31 -54.67 2.32
C ALA A 59 -31.94 -54.87 1.61
N PRO A 60 -31.15 -55.91 1.95
CA PRO A 60 -29.90 -56.22 1.26
C PRO A 60 -30.14 -56.85 -0.14
N PRO A 61 -29.21 -56.71 -1.11
CA PRO A 61 -27.85 -56.17 -0.99
C PRO A 61 -27.80 -54.64 -1.14
N CYS A 62 -27.13 -53.97 -0.20
CA CYS A 62 -27.02 -52.52 -0.15
C CYS A 62 -25.55 -52.14 0.03
N GLU A 63 -24.83 -51.92 -1.08
CA GLU A 63 -23.40 -51.61 -1.03
C GLU A 63 -23.16 -50.12 -0.80
N ALA A 64 -23.88 -49.26 -1.53
CA ALA A 64 -23.67 -47.81 -1.50
C ALA A 64 -25.00 -47.05 -1.69
N PRO A 65 -25.88 -47.03 -0.66
CA PRO A 65 -27.16 -46.35 -0.77
C PRO A 65 -27.00 -44.83 -0.80
N PHE A 66 -27.81 -44.18 -1.63
CA PHE A 66 -27.89 -42.74 -1.77
C PHE A 66 -29.36 -42.29 -1.85
N VAL A 67 -29.62 -41.04 -1.48
CA VAL A 67 -30.96 -40.46 -1.46
C VAL A 67 -31.13 -39.51 -2.64
N LYS A 68 -32.26 -39.61 -3.32
CA LYS A 68 -32.74 -38.66 -4.32
C LYS A 68 -33.84 -37.80 -3.69
N VAL A 69 -33.65 -36.49 -3.72
CA VAL A 69 -34.66 -35.52 -3.29
C VAL A 69 -35.20 -34.84 -4.55
N LYS A 70 -36.51 -34.99 -4.79
CA LYS A 70 -37.16 -34.52 -6.01
C LYS A 70 -38.38 -33.68 -5.67
N THR A 71 -38.47 -32.54 -6.33
CA THR A 71 -39.65 -31.66 -6.36
C THR A 71 -40.08 -31.49 -7.83
N SER A 72 -41.15 -30.75 -8.09
CA SER A 72 -41.60 -30.46 -9.46
C SER A 72 -40.55 -29.72 -10.30
N SER A 73 -39.71 -28.89 -9.67
CA SER A 73 -38.73 -28.02 -10.34
C SER A 73 -37.26 -28.41 -10.10
N HIS A 74 -36.96 -29.15 -9.03
CA HIS A 74 -35.59 -29.46 -8.62
C HIS A 74 -35.38 -30.95 -8.36
N TYR A 75 -34.20 -31.44 -8.73
CA TYR A 75 -33.72 -32.80 -8.48
C TYR A 75 -32.33 -32.72 -7.85
N MET A 76 -32.10 -33.41 -6.74
CA MET A 76 -30.80 -33.48 -6.08
C MET A 76 -30.48 -34.91 -5.64
N ARG A 77 -29.18 -35.26 -5.70
CA ARG A 77 -28.65 -36.56 -5.29
C ARG A 77 -27.69 -36.41 -4.12
N SER A 78 -27.84 -37.22 -3.07
CA SER A 78 -26.92 -37.28 -1.93
C SER A 78 -25.60 -37.97 -2.30
N LYS A 79 -24.56 -37.77 -1.49
CA LYS A 79 -23.40 -38.67 -1.52
C LYS A 79 -23.81 -40.10 -1.09
N PRO A 80 -23.07 -41.14 -1.50
CA PRO A 80 -23.23 -42.47 -0.93
C PRO A 80 -23.13 -42.43 0.59
N ALA A 81 -23.92 -43.26 1.26
CA ALA A 81 -23.94 -43.31 2.72
C ALA A 81 -22.61 -43.80 3.30
N THR A 82 -22.32 -43.34 4.50
CA THR A 82 -21.22 -43.84 5.33
C THR A 82 -21.76 -44.78 6.39
N TYR A 83 -21.01 -45.85 6.66
CA TYR A 83 -21.28 -46.79 7.75
C TYR A 83 -20.32 -46.52 8.90
N ARG A 84 -20.83 -46.51 10.13
CA ARG A 84 -19.94 -46.42 11.30
C ARG A 84 -19.21 -47.74 11.51
N PRO A 85 -17.90 -47.71 11.84
CA PRO A 85 -17.19 -48.91 12.21
C PRO A 85 -17.85 -49.52 13.45
N ASN A 86 -18.22 -50.82 13.38
CA ASN A 86 -18.92 -51.63 14.39
C ASN A 86 -20.47 -51.54 14.44
N GLU A 87 -21.13 -50.85 13.51
CA GLU A 87 -22.59 -50.92 13.32
C GLU A 87 -22.96 -51.84 12.14
N PRO A 88 -24.14 -52.49 12.17
CA PRO A 88 -24.62 -53.33 11.07
C PRO A 88 -24.83 -52.51 9.78
N THR A 89 -24.58 -53.14 8.62
CA THR A 89 -24.65 -52.51 7.28
C THR A 89 -26.07 -52.14 6.83
N ASP A 90 -27.07 -52.37 7.68
CA ASP A 90 -28.47 -52.01 7.48
C ASP A 90 -28.81 -50.59 7.99
N SER A 91 -27.84 -49.90 8.62
CA SER A 91 -28.00 -48.52 9.12
C SER A 91 -27.05 -47.49 8.49
N PRO A 92 -27.25 -47.12 7.21
CA PRO A 92 -26.46 -46.07 6.58
C PRO A 92 -26.72 -44.68 7.17
N GLU A 93 -25.66 -43.87 7.32
CA GLU A 93 -25.75 -42.46 7.72
C GLU A 93 -25.34 -41.53 6.57
N TRP A 94 -26.11 -40.45 6.35
CA TRP A 94 -25.81 -39.39 5.37
C TRP A 94 -25.43 -38.07 6.03
N ASN A 95 -26.15 -37.68 7.09
CA ASN A 95 -26.02 -36.37 7.76
C ASN A 95 -25.94 -35.19 6.78
N GLN A 96 -26.86 -35.12 5.82
CA GLN A 96 -26.89 -34.12 4.74
C GLN A 96 -28.14 -33.24 4.83
N VAL A 97 -27.96 -31.95 4.58
CA VAL A 97 -29.05 -30.98 4.46
C VAL A 97 -29.11 -30.50 3.02
N PHE A 98 -30.31 -30.45 2.47
CA PHE A 98 -30.61 -29.88 1.16
C PHE A 98 -31.45 -28.62 1.35
N ALA A 99 -31.25 -27.61 0.52
CA ALA A 99 -32.08 -26.42 0.48
C ALA A 99 -32.50 -26.15 -0.97
N LEU A 100 -33.80 -26.31 -1.23
CA LEU A 100 -34.43 -26.13 -2.53
C LEU A 100 -35.10 -24.75 -2.57
N GLY A 101 -35.04 -24.04 -3.70
CA GLY A 101 -35.74 -22.77 -3.83
C GLY A 101 -37.26 -22.98 -3.68
N TYR A 102 -37.90 -22.28 -2.74
CA TYR A 102 -39.34 -22.41 -2.51
C TYR A 102 -40.07 -21.19 -3.07
N ASN A 103 -41.00 -21.43 -4.01
CA ASN A 103 -41.82 -20.39 -4.60
C ASN A 103 -43.31 -20.64 -4.31
N LYS A 104 -43.99 -19.66 -3.70
CA LYS A 104 -45.41 -19.75 -3.31
C LYS A 104 -46.38 -19.80 -4.49
N THR A 105 -45.96 -19.38 -5.70
CA THR A 105 -46.86 -19.34 -6.86
C THR A 105 -47.03 -20.69 -7.56
N ASP A 106 -46.11 -21.63 -7.37
CA ASP A 106 -46.06 -22.90 -8.12
C ASP A 106 -46.55 -24.11 -7.29
N THR A 107 -47.09 -23.88 -6.08
CA THR A 107 -47.12 -24.88 -4.99
C THR A 107 -48.50 -25.40 -4.57
N ASN A 108 -49.61 -24.97 -5.20
CA ASN A 108 -50.96 -25.45 -4.83
C ASN A 108 -51.22 -26.95 -5.12
N SER A 109 -50.24 -27.73 -5.57
CA SER A 109 -50.30 -29.19 -5.72
C SER A 109 -48.93 -29.87 -5.83
N ALA A 110 -47.85 -29.26 -5.31
CA ALA A 110 -46.50 -29.77 -5.49
C ALA A 110 -46.10 -30.71 -4.34
N THR A 111 -45.76 -31.95 -4.68
CA THR A 111 -45.28 -32.97 -3.72
C THR A 111 -43.76 -33.01 -3.67
N LEU A 112 -43.20 -33.24 -2.48
CA LEU A 112 -41.78 -33.51 -2.26
C LEU A 112 -41.56 -35.01 -2.12
N GLU A 113 -40.82 -35.59 -3.06
CA GLU A 113 -40.47 -37.02 -3.07
C GLU A 113 -39.03 -37.21 -2.59
N ILE A 114 -38.82 -38.06 -1.57
CA ILE A 114 -37.52 -38.43 -1.05
C ILE A 114 -37.38 -39.95 -1.21
N SER A 115 -36.50 -40.41 -2.09
CA SER A 115 -36.32 -41.84 -2.38
C SER A 115 -34.89 -42.33 -2.14
N VAL A 116 -34.73 -43.55 -1.65
CA VAL A 116 -33.45 -44.21 -1.39
C VAL A 116 -33.16 -45.20 -2.50
N TRP A 117 -31.93 -45.17 -3.02
CA TRP A 117 -31.47 -45.96 -4.16
C TRP A 117 -30.09 -46.53 -3.88
N ASP A 118 -29.74 -47.66 -4.50
CA ASP A 118 -28.39 -48.23 -4.42
C ASP A 118 -27.51 -47.82 -5.62
N SER A 119 -26.27 -47.40 -5.40
CA SER A 119 -25.42 -46.82 -6.46
C SER A 119 -24.94 -47.79 -7.55
N PRO A 120 -24.47 -49.01 -7.26
CA PRO A 120 -24.00 -49.94 -8.29
C PRO A 120 -25.14 -50.61 -9.06
N THR A 121 -26.31 -50.80 -8.45
CA THR A 121 -27.44 -51.51 -9.07
C THR A 121 -28.59 -50.61 -9.54
N GLU A 122 -28.57 -49.31 -9.17
CA GLU A 122 -29.70 -48.37 -9.32
C GLU A 122 -31.05 -48.97 -8.88
N ASN A 123 -31.03 -49.89 -7.91
CA ASN A 123 -32.25 -50.47 -7.35
C ASN A 123 -32.93 -49.47 -6.42
N PHE A 124 -34.25 -49.33 -6.57
CA PHE A 124 -35.09 -48.56 -5.66
C PHE A 124 -35.28 -49.30 -4.33
N LEU A 125 -34.93 -48.65 -3.23
CA LEU A 125 -34.98 -49.23 -1.87
C LEU A 125 -36.16 -48.68 -1.04
N GLY A 126 -36.95 -47.76 -1.60
CA GLY A 126 -38.12 -47.16 -0.95
C GLY A 126 -38.10 -45.63 -0.95
N GLY A 127 -39.24 -45.00 -0.70
CA GLY A 127 -39.34 -43.53 -0.62
C GLY A 127 -40.46 -43.03 0.27
N VAL A 128 -40.47 -41.71 0.51
CA VAL A 128 -41.46 -40.98 1.29
C VAL A 128 -41.88 -39.75 0.47
N CYS A 129 -43.18 -39.44 0.49
CA CYS A 129 -43.74 -38.30 -0.22
C CYS A 129 -44.41 -37.33 0.78
N PHE A 130 -44.15 -36.04 0.66
CA PHE A 130 -44.75 -34.98 1.48
C PHE A 130 -45.59 -34.04 0.61
N ASP A 131 -46.74 -33.62 1.12
CA ASP A 131 -47.44 -32.45 0.59
C ASP A 131 -46.75 -31.19 1.13
N LEU A 132 -46.37 -30.27 0.25
CA LEU A 132 -45.73 -29.01 0.64
C LEU A 132 -46.66 -28.09 1.44
N SER A 133 -47.98 -28.33 1.41
CA SER A 133 -48.98 -27.62 2.22
C SER A 133 -48.84 -27.92 3.72
N ASP A 134 -48.34 -29.11 4.06
CA ASP A 134 -48.21 -29.58 5.44
C ASP A 134 -46.84 -29.25 6.07
N VAL A 135 -45.92 -28.66 5.29
CA VAL A 135 -44.57 -28.33 5.75
C VAL A 135 -44.58 -27.05 6.57
N LEU A 136 -44.05 -27.13 7.81
CA LEU A 136 -43.97 -26.00 8.73
C LEU A 136 -43.05 -24.89 8.21
N VAL A 137 -43.50 -23.64 8.34
CA VAL A 137 -42.67 -22.44 8.12
C VAL A 137 -41.97 -22.07 9.42
N ARG A 138 -40.64 -21.93 9.35
CA ARG A 138 -39.77 -21.57 10.46
C ARG A 138 -39.12 -20.22 10.20
N ASP A 139 -39.27 -19.30 11.14
CA ASP A 139 -38.58 -18.02 11.13
C ASP A 139 -37.56 -17.97 12.29
N PRO A 140 -36.31 -17.51 12.07
CA PRO A 140 -35.35 -17.32 13.16
C PRO A 140 -35.93 -16.35 14.21
N PRO A 141 -35.82 -16.65 15.52
CA PRO A 141 -34.78 -17.46 16.15
C PRO A 141 -35.20 -18.87 16.60
N ASP A 142 -36.25 -19.48 16.02
CA ASP A 142 -36.74 -20.79 16.46
C ASP A 142 -35.68 -21.90 16.38
N SER A 143 -35.67 -22.80 17.37
CA SER A 143 -34.73 -23.93 17.45
C SER A 143 -34.87 -24.90 16.27
N PRO A 144 -33.80 -25.60 15.84
CA PRO A 144 -33.86 -26.52 14.71
C PRO A 144 -34.87 -27.66 14.93
N LEU A 145 -35.63 -28.00 13.89
CA LEU A 145 -36.64 -29.07 13.93
C LEU A 145 -35.98 -30.44 14.18
N ALA A 146 -36.56 -31.22 15.08
CA ALA A 146 -36.06 -32.55 15.42
C ALA A 146 -36.29 -33.56 14.27
N PRO A 147 -35.28 -34.34 13.84
CA PRO A 147 -35.44 -35.40 12.83
C PRO A 147 -36.37 -36.52 13.31
N GLN A 148 -37.38 -36.84 12.51
CA GLN A 148 -38.39 -37.88 12.79
C GLN A 148 -38.18 -39.11 11.90
N TRP A 149 -38.65 -40.27 12.35
CA TRP A 149 -38.61 -41.52 11.59
C TRP A 149 -39.84 -41.63 10.70
N TYR A 150 -39.60 -41.89 9.42
CA TYR A 150 -40.62 -42.16 8.41
C TYR A 150 -40.40 -43.56 7.84
N ARG A 151 -41.48 -44.31 7.67
CA ARG A 151 -41.44 -45.65 7.08
C ARG A 151 -41.32 -45.53 5.56
N LEU A 152 -40.43 -46.31 4.94
CA LEU A 152 -40.25 -46.29 3.49
C LEU A 152 -41.37 -47.05 2.78
N GLU A 153 -41.92 -46.47 1.72
CA GLU A 153 -43.00 -47.05 0.90
C GLU A 153 -42.49 -47.46 -0.49
N GLY A 154 -43.14 -48.48 -1.07
CA GLY A 154 -42.89 -48.97 -2.42
C GLY A 154 -43.65 -48.17 -3.48
N GLY A 155 -43.09 -48.01 -4.69
CA GLY A 155 -43.75 -47.32 -5.78
C GLY A 155 -45.01 -48.05 -6.26
N THR A 156 -46.06 -47.30 -6.62
CA THR A 156 -47.37 -47.83 -7.05
C THR A 156 -47.36 -48.66 -8.34
N ALA A 157 -46.20 -48.83 -8.98
CA ALA A 157 -46.02 -49.61 -10.21
C ALA A 157 -45.46 -51.03 -9.97
N ASP A 158 -45.01 -51.37 -8.76
CA ASP A 158 -44.45 -52.69 -8.47
C ASP A 158 -45.51 -53.63 -7.88
N GLN A 159 -45.78 -54.73 -8.61
CA GLN A 159 -46.70 -55.80 -8.21
C GLN A 159 -46.17 -56.70 -7.06
N ASN A 160 -45.06 -56.32 -6.42
CA ASN A 160 -44.39 -57.10 -5.36
C ASN A 160 -44.23 -56.27 -4.06
N PRO A 161 -45.21 -56.28 -3.15
CA PRO A 161 -45.23 -55.46 -1.92
C PRO A 161 -44.21 -55.85 -0.84
N GLY A 162 -43.34 -56.85 -1.08
CA GLY A 162 -42.40 -57.40 -0.09
C GLY A 162 -40.93 -56.98 -0.23
N ARG A 163 -40.59 -56.11 -1.18
CA ARG A 163 -39.18 -55.78 -1.50
C ARG A 163 -38.64 -54.53 -0.80
N VAL A 164 -39.52 -53.65 -0.31
CA VAL A 164 -39.13 -52.40 0.37
C VAL A 164 -39.30 -52.56 1.88
N SER A 165 -38.18 -52.54 2.61
CA SER A 165 -38.17 -52.51 4.08
C SER A 165 -37.25 -51.41 4.58
N GLY A 166 -37.61 -50.81 5.71
CA GLY A 166 -36.76 -49.87 6.44
C GLY A 166 -37.47 -48.56 6.79
N ASP A 167 -36.83 -47.82 7.69
CA ASP A 167 -37.24 -46.47 8.07
C ASP A 167 -36.12 -45.48 7.73
N ILE A 168 -36.49 -44.25 7.38
CA ILE A 168 -35.57 -43.13 7.15
C ILE A 168 -35.81 -42.04 8.19
N GLN A 169 -34.74 -41.52 8.78
CA GLN A 169 -34.78 -40.42 9.73
C GLN A 169 -34.49 -39.09 9.01
N LEU A 170 -35.49 -38.20 8.96
CA LEU A 170 -35.39 -36.91 8.28
C LEU A 170 -36.25 -35.82 8.93
N SER A 171 -35.98 -34.56 8.58
CA SER A 171 -36.81 -33.40 8.93
C SER A 171 -36.95 -32.46 7.74
N VAL A 172 -38.15 -31.94 7.52
CA VAL A 172 -38.49 -31.02 6.43
C VAL A 172 -39.12 -29.76 6.99
N TRP A 173 -38.67 -28.59 6.54
CA TRP A 173 -39.25 -27.30 6.94
C TRP A 173 -39.04 -26.24 5.85
N ILE A 174 -39.86 -25.19 5.85
CA ILE A 174 -39.65 -24.00 5.03
C ILE A 174 -38.96 -22.96 5.90
N GLY A 175 -37.78 -22.49 5.48
CA GLY A 175 -37.02 -21.47 6.18
C GLY A 175 -36.58 -20.36 5.24
N THR A 176 -35.75 -19.44 5.75
CA THR A 176 -35.15 -18.35 4.96
C THR A 176 -33.63 -18.47 4.92
N GLN A 177 -32.95 -17.60 4.18
CA GLN A 177 -31.49 -17.59 4.12
C GLN A 177 -30.79 -17.26 5.46
N SER A 178 -31.52 -16.81 6.47
CA SER A 178 -31.03 -16.57 7.83
C SER A 178 -31.12 -17.80 8.74
N ASP A 179 -31.59 -18.94 8.22
CA ASP A 179 -31.61 -20.22 8.91
C ASP A 179 -30.19 -20.76 9.16
N ASP A 180 -29.91 -21.26 10.36
CA ASP A 180 -28.61 -21.84 10.74
C ASP A 180 -28.17 -23.01 9.84
N ALA A 181 -29.12 -23.73 9.24
CA ALA A 181 -28.82 -24.84 8.33
C ALA A 181 -28.47 -24.37 6.90
N PHE A 182 -28.75 -23.11 6.55
CA PHE A 182 -28.54 -22.58 5.19
C PHE A 182 -27.08 -22.63 4.71
N PRO A 183 -26.05 -22.27 5.51
CA PRO A 183 -24.66 -22.35 5.06
C PRO A 183 -24.16 -23.79 4.81
N GLU A 184 -24.78 -24.78 5.45
CA GLU A 184 -24.40 -26.20 5.33
C GLU A 184 -25.21 -26.95 4.26
N ALA A 185 -26.33 -26.37 3.84
CA ALA A 185 -27.26 -26.98 2.91
C ALA A 185 -26.72 -27.08 1.48
N TRP A 186 -27.12 -28.15 0.79
CA TRP A 186 -26.83 -28.41 -0.62
C TRP A 186 -27.91 -27.77 -1.50
N ILE A 187 -27.48 -26.92 -2.44
CA ILE A 187 -28.37 -26.04 -3.22
C ILE A 187 -28.20 -26.26 -4.74
N SER A 188 -27.11 -26.91 -5.19
CA SER A 188 -26.83 -27.13 -6.61
C SER A 188 -26.14 -28.47 -6.90
N ASP A 189 -26.30 -28.96 -8.13
CA ASP A 189 -25.67 -30.18 -8.66
C ASP A 189 -24.16 -30.04 -8.95
N ALA A 190 -23.50 -29.05 -8.36
CA ALA A 190 -22.07 -28.83 -8.59
C ALA A 190 -21.25 -30.03 -8.02
N PRO A 191 -20.30 -30.59 -8.79
CA PRO A 191 -19.61 -31.82 -8.43
C PRO A 191 -18.78 -31.70 -7.14
N TYR A 192 -18.28 -30.51 -6.82
CA TYR A 192 -17.57 -30.22 -5.57
C TYR A 192 -18.27 -29.13 -4.72
N VAL A 193 -19.34 -29.53 -4.03
CA VAL A 193 -20.16 -28.66 -3.16
C VAL A 193 -19.35 -27.92 -2.08
N ALA A 194 -18.22 -28.46 -1.63
CA ALA A 194 -17.36 -27.78 -0.66
C ALA A 194 -16.90 -26.38 -1.13
N HIS A 195 -16.73 -26.18 -2.45
CA HIS A 195 -16.29 -24.91 -3.03
C HIS A 195 -17.43 -23.92 -3.35
N THR A 196 -18.69 -24.31 -3.18
CA THR A 196 -19.87 -23.51 -3.58
C THR A 196 -20.51 -22.75 -2.41
N ARG A 197 -20.15 -23.09 -1.16
CA ARG A 197 -20.81 -22.62 0.06
C ARG A 197 -20.49 -21.17 0.42
N SER A 198 -21.45 -20.51 1.08
CA SER A 198 -21.21 -19.24 1.76
C SER A 198 -20.41 -19.48 3.03
N LYS A 199 -19.47 -18.57 3.35
CA LYS A 199 -18.62 -18.71 4.54
C LYS A 199 -18.10 -17.37 5.02
N VAL A 200 -17.98 -17.25 6.34
CA VAL A 200 -17.28 -16.16 7.01
C VAL A 200 -15.89 -16.68 7.41
N TYR A 201 -14.85 -15.96 7.01
CA TYR A 201 -13.47 -16.23 7.39
C TYR A 201 -12.92 -15.13 8.28
N GLN A 202 -11.93 -15.49 9.09
CA GLN A 202 -11.19 -14.58 9.93
C GLN A 202 -9.73 -14.56 9.49
N SER A 203 -9.16 -13.38 9.28
CA SER A 203 -7.74 -13.23 9.02
C SER A 203 -6.91 -13.57 10.27
N PRO A 204 -5.69 -14.11 10.09
CA PRO A 204 -4.85 -14.44 11.22
C PRO A 204 -4.45 -13.17 11.96
N LYS A 205 -4.23 -13.28 13.26
CA LYS A 205 -3.70 -12.15 14.05
C LYS A 205 -2.20 -12.05 13.80
N LEU A 206 -1.79 -10.99 13.11
CA LEU A 206 -0.42 -10.77 12.71
C LEU A 206 0.34 -9.90 13.72
N TRP A 207 1.61 -10.21 13.94
CA TRP A 207 2.55 -9.53 14.83
C TRP A 207 3.80 -9.12 14.06
N TYR A 208 4.47 -8.04 14.50
CA TYR A 208 5.83 -7.79 14.08
C TYR A 208 6.79 -8.48 15.05
N LEU A 209 7.56 -9.43 14.55
CA LEU A 209 8.66 -10.04 15.28
C LEU A 209 9.90 -9.18 15.04
N ARG A 210 10.43 -8.58 16.10
CA ARG A 210 11.71 -7.88 16.08
C ARG A 210 12.80 -8.79 16.64
N VAL A 211 13.82 -9.02 15.82
CA VAL A 211 15.02 -9.79 16.15
C VAL A 211 16.21 -8.83 16.13
N THR A 212 16.66 -8.39 17.30
CA THR A 212 17.92 -7.66 17.41
C THR A 212 19.05 -8.66 17.57
N VAL A 213 19.95 -8.71 16.60
CA VAL A 213 21.18 -9.50 16.68
C VAL A 213 22.25 -8.62 17.31
N ALA A 214 22.62 -8.89 18.55
CA ALA A 214 23.58 -8.06 19.29
C ALA A 214 25.02 -8.52 19.00
N GLU A 215 25.37 -9.70 19.51
CA GLU A 215 26.72 -10.26 19.39
C GLU A 215 26.73 -11.80 19.29
N ALA A 216 27.86 -12.38 18.89
CA ALA A 216 28.13 -13.81 18.92
C ALA A 216 29.56 -14.07 19.40
N GLN A 217 29.75 -15.14 20.16
CA GLN A 217 31.01 -15.51 20.81
C GLN A 217 31.36 -16.98 20.52
N ASP A 218 32.65 -17.31 20.64
CA ASP A 218 33.18 -18.68 20.55
C ASP A 218 32.89 -19.41 19.22
N LEU A 219 33.00 -18.70 18.08
CA LEU A 219 32.75 -19.26 16.75
C LEU A 219 33.99 -20.01 16.22
N ASN A 220 33.79 -21.21 15.67
CA ASN A 220 34.86 -22.00 15.05
C ASN A 220 35.11 -21.56 13.60
N ILE A 221 36.14 -20.73 13.38
CA ILE A 221 36.52 -20.24 12.05
C ILE A 221 37.74 -21.04 11.58
N ALA A 222 37.70 -21.60 10.37
CA ALA A 222 38.80 -22.41 9.85
C ALA A 222 40.09 -21.58 9.76
N PRO A 223 41.24 -22.08 10.27
CA PRO A 223 42.49 -21.32 10.38
C PRO A 223 43.23 -21.11 9.04
N ASN A 224 42.69 -21.56 7.91
CA ASN A 224 43.43 -21.71 6.65
C ASN A 224 43.33 -20.51 5.69
N LEU A 225 43.06 -19.30 6.18
CA LEU A 225 43.09 -18.09 5.34
C LEU A 225 44.45 -17.39 5.46
N PRO A 226 45.06 -16.92 4.35
CA PRO A 226 46.29 -16.13 4.39
C PRO A 226 46.12 -14.92 5.32
N PRO A 227 47.19 -14.39 5.93
CA PRO A 227 47.17 -13.52 7.12
C PRO A 227 46.48 -12.14 6.96
N LEU A 228 45.73 -11.90 5.89
CA LEU A 228 45.13 -10.62 5.50
C LEU A 228 43.60 -10.68 5.21
N THR A 229 42.96 -11.85 5.19
CA THR A 229 41.51 -11.93 4.90
C THR A 229 40.69 -11.96 6.18
N ALA A 230 40.13 -10.82 6.59
CA ALA A 230 39.26 -10.76 7.76
C ALA A 230 37.95 -11.55 7.54
N PRO A 231 37.45 -12.32 8.51
CA PRO A 231 36.28 -13.17 8.35
C PRO A 231 34.99 -12.37 8.06
N GLU A 232 34.11 -12.94 7.25
CA GLU A 232 32.84 -12.34 6.81
C GLU A 232 31.67 -13.14 7.39
N VAL A 233 31.48 -13.04 8.69
CA VAL A 233 30.38 -13.68 9.40
C VAL A 233 29.11 -12.83 9.28
N ARG A 234 28.01 -13.47 8.89
CA ARG A 234 26.67 -12.87 8.83
C ARG A 234 25.66 -13.77 9.51
N VAL A 235 24.63 -13.17 10.11
CA VAL A 235 23.51 -13.89 10.71
C VAL A 235 22.33 -13.83 9.73
N LYS A 236 21.87 -14.98 9.28
CA LYS A 236 20.65 -15.13 8.48
C LYS A 236 19.52 -15.57 9.40
N VAL A 237 18.49 -14.76 9.51
CA VAL A 237 17.28 -15.08 10.27
C VAL A 237 16.19 -15.47 9.28
N GLN A 238 15.54 -16.61 9.52
CA GLN A 238 14.49 -17.17 8.68
C GLN A 238 13.24 -17.45 9.51
N LEU A 239 12.10 -16.99 9.01
CA LEU A 239 10.77 -17.26 9.55
C LEU A 239 9.85 -17.66 8.39
N GLY A 240 9.56 -18.96 8.26
CA GLY A 240 8.79 -19.51 7.14
C GLY A 240 9.43 -19.14 5.78
N PHE A 241 8.66 -18.44 4.94
CA PHE A 241 9.13 -17.93 3.63
C PHE A 241 9.95 -16.63 3.71
N GLN A 242 10.00 -15.98 4.87
CA GLN A 242 10.74 -14.73 5.06
C GLN A 242 12.18 -15.05 5.47
N SER A 243 13.15 -14.41 4.83
CA SER A 243 14.55 -14.50 5.24
C SER A 243 15.24 -13.16 5.07
N GLN A 244 15.93 -12.72 6.12
CA GLN A 244 16.77 -11.52 6.09
C GLN A 244 18.15 -11.86 6.65
N ARG A 245 19.16 -11.14 6.18
CA ARG A 245 20.54 -11.29 6.63
C ARG A 245 21.01 -9.99 7.23
N THR A 246 21.77 -10.10 8.31
CA THR A 246 22.50 -8.96 8.86
C THR A 246 23.60 -8.51 7.91
N ARG A 247 24.12 -7.32 8.18
CA ARG A 247 25.39 -6.85 7.64
C ARG A 247 26.54 -7.72 8.14
N ARG A 248 27.74 -7.50 7.60
CA ARG A 248 28.96 -8.15 8.09
C ARG A 248 29.20 -7.83 9.56
N GLY A 249 29.48 -8.84 10.38
CA GLY A 249 29.79 -8.68 11.80
C GLY A 249 31.13 -7.98 12.02
N SER A 250 31.17 -7.07 12.99
CA SER A 250 32.40 -6.42 13.43
C SER A 250 33.10 -7.32 14.45
N MET A 251 34.31 -7.78 14.11
CA MET A 251 35.09 -8.68 14.96
C MET A 251 35.92 -7.90 15.98
N ASN A 252 35.82 -8.25 17.26
CA ASN A 252 36.72 -7.76 18.28
C ASN A 252 37.94 -8.68 18.40
N HIS A 253 39.11 -8.21 17.94
CA HIS A 253 40.36 -8.99 17.92
C HIS A 253 40.82 -9.48 19.30
N ARG A 254 40.34 -8.88 20.40
CA ARG A 254 40.72 -9.27 21.77
C ARG A 254 39.88 -10.41 22.36
N SER A 255 38.68 -10.67 21.84
CA SER A 255 37.71 -11.59 22.44
C SER A 255 37.08 -12.58 21.45
N LEU A 256 37.53 -12.62 20.19
CA LEU A 256 36.99 -13.50 19.13
C LEU A 256 35.45 -13.40 19.00
N SER A 257 34.87 -12.24 19.33
CA SER A 257 33.43 -11.98 19.29
C SER A 257 33.04 -11.09 18.12
N PHE A 258 31.85 -11.32 17.58
CA PHE A 258 31.28 -10.57 16.46
C PHE A 258 30.10 -9.75 16.94
N HIS A 259 30.02 -8.48 16.55
CA HIS A 259 28.94 -7.57 16.90
C HIS A 259 28.22 -7.06 15.66
N TRP A 260 26.90 -6.95 15.75
CA TRP A 260 26.03 -6.40 14.69
C TRP A 260 25.16 -5.25 15.19
N ASN A 261 24.49 -5.42 16.33
CA ASN A 261 23.49 -4.49 16.87
C ASN A 261 22.46 -4.06 15.81
N GLU A 262 21.96 -5.01 15.02
CA GLU A 262 21.03 -4.77 13.92
C GLU A 262 19.64 -5.35 14.23
N ASP A 263 18.60 -4.55 13.97
CA ASP A 263 17.19 -4.95 14.12
C ASP A 263 16.65 -5.50 12.80
N LEU A 264 16.30 -6.79 12.78
CA LEU A 264 15.57 -7.44 11.69
C LEU A 264 14.09 -7.57 12.09
N LEU A 265 13.18 -7.18 11.19
CA LEU A 265 11.74 -7.23 11.43
C LEU A 265 11.07 -8.22 10.49
N PHE A 266 10.25 -9.10 11.05
CA PHE A 266 9.48 -10.11 10.34
C PHE A 266 8.01 -10.00 10.70
N VAL A 267 7.13 -10.56 9.88
CA VAL A 267 5.72 -10.69 10.22
C VAL A 267 5.43 -12.12 10.66
N ALA A 268 4.85 -12.31 11.84
CA ALA A 268 4.42 -13.61 12.37
C ALA A 268 2.90 -13.66 12.49
N GLY A 269 2.28 -14.82 12.23
CA GLY A 269 0.83 -15.02 12.38
C GLY A 269 0.50 -15.94 13.56
N GLU A 270 -0.62 -15.69 14.26
CA GLU A 270 -1.20 -16.67 15.17
C GLU A 270 -1.91 -17.79 14.37
N PRO A 271 -1.77 -19.08 14.77
CA PRO A 271 -1.10 -19.58 15.97
C PRO A 271 0.43 -19.56 15.84
N LEU A 272 1.13 -19.16 16.91
CA LEU A 272 2.59 -18.98 16.97
C LEU A 272 3.33 -20.34 17.03
N GLU A 273 2.97 -21.27 16.15
CA GLU A 273 3.51 -22.63 16.05
C GLU A 273 4.85 -22.66 15.30
N ASP A 274 5.09 -21.68 14.45
CA ASP A 274 6.35 -21.57 13.70
C ASP A 274 7.54 -21.33 14.65
N SER A 275 8.72 -21.72 14.19
CA SER A 275 9.99 -21.44 14.85
C SER A 275 10.85 -20.51 14.01
N VAL A 276 11.56 -19.61 14.67
CA VAL A 276 12.54 -18.73 14.05
C VAL A 276 13.87 -19.48 13.99
N ILE A 277 14.42 -19.60 12.80
CA ILE A 277 15.70 -20.25 12.57
C ILE A 277 16.75 -19.15 12.37
N VAL A 278 17.77 -19.14 13.21
CA VAL A 278 18.90 -18.21 13.12
C VAL A 278 20.11 -19.00 12.70
N LEU A 279 20.67 -18.68 11.54
CA LEU A 279 21.81 -19.36 10.91
C LEU A 279 23.01 -18.41 10.92
N LEU A 280 24.14 -18.84 11.47
CA LEU A 280 25.40 -18.11 11.36
C LEU A 280 26.17 -18.64 10.15
N GLU A 281 26.33 -17.81 9.13
CA GLU A 281 27.02 -18.14 7.89
C GLU A 281 28.38 -17.41 7.87
N ASP A 282 29.47 -18.15 7.64
CA ASP A 282 30.74 -17.59 7.19
C ASP A 282 30.74 -17.53 5.66
N ARG A 283 30.93 -16.32 5.12
CA ARG A 283 30.93 -16.05 3.68
C ARG A 283 32.28 -15.56 3.19
N THR A 284 33.36 -15.90 3.90
CA THR A 284 34.74 -15.65 3.45
C THR A 284 35.06 -16.32 2.11
N SER A 285 34.54 -17.51 1.85
CA SER A 285 34.69 -18.24 0.60
C SER A 285 33.49 -18.03 -0.35
N LYS A 286 33.60 -18.47 -1.61
CA LYS A 286 32.52 -18.35 -2.60
C LYS A 286 31.24 -19.08 -2.18
N GLU A 287 31.38 -20.13 -1.38
CA GLU A 287 30.29 -20.91 -0.81
C GLU A 287 30.10 -20.54 0.66
N ALA A 288 28.86 -20.38 1.12
CA ALA A 288 28.60 -20.02 2.50
C ALA A 288 28.77 -21.26 3.41
N ALA A 289 29.71 -21.19 4.36
CA ALA A 289 29.90 -22.23 5.37
C ALA A 289 29.02 -21.95 6.60
N LEU A 290 28.28 -22.96 7.07
CA LEU A 290 27.44 -22.84 8.27
C LEU A 290 28.30 -23.02 9.53
N LEU A 291 28.37 -21.98 10.37
CA LEU A 291 29.10 -22.01 11.65
C LEU A 291 28.25 -22.58 12.79
N GLY A 292 26.93 -22.49 12.68
CA GLY A 292 25.98 -22.98 13.66
C GLY A 292 24.60 -22.39 13.46
N HIS A 293 23.60 -22.98 14.11
CA HIS A 293 22.22 -22.52 14.02
C HIS A 293 21.50 -22.61 15.35
N VAL A 294 20.43 -21.85 15.53
CA VAL A 294 19.51 -22.00 16.66
C VAL A 294 18.07 -21.92 16.18
N VAL A 295 17.22 -22.78 16.72
CA VAL A 295 15.78 -22.83 16.45
C VAL A 295 15.03 -22.38 17.69
N ILE A 296 14.26 -21.30 17.57
CA ILE A 296 13.55 -20.69 18.70
C ILE A 296 12.05 -20.69 18.40
N PRO A 297 11.22 -21.44 19.16
CA PRO A 297 9.77 -21.45 18.99
C PRO A 297 9.19 -20.06 19.25
N LEU A 298 8.30 -19.57 18.38
CA LEU A 298 7.66 -18.25 18.55
C LEU A 298 6.85 -18.14 19.84
N SER A 299 6.29 -19.26 20.32
CA SER A 299 5.57 -19.34 21.59
C SER A 299 6.43 -19.00 22.81
N SER A 300 7.75 -19.15 22.73
CA SER A 300 8.69 -18.82 23.81
C SER A 300 9.09 -17.34 23.86
N ILE A 301 8.75 -16.56 22.82
CA ILE A 301 9.15 -15.16 22.66
C ILE A 301 8.17 -14.24 23.41
N GLU A 302 8.73 -13.30 24.18
CA GLU A 302 7.96 -12.34 24.94
C GLU A 302 7.15 -11.38 24.04
N GLN A 303 5.89 -11.18 24.39
CA GLN A 303 5.00 -10.20 23.73
C GLN A 303 5.12 -8.83 24.41
N ARG A 304 5.51 -7.81 23.63
CA ARG A 304 5.60 -6.42 24.07
C ARG A 304 4.43 -5.60 23.55
N ILE A 305 3.67 -4.99 24.46
CA ILE A 305 2.50 -4.15 24.14
C ILE A 305 2.85 -2.65 24.23
N ASP A 306 3.81 -2.31 25.09
CA ASP A 306 4.23 -0.97 25.50
C ASP A 306 5.67 -0.64 25.03
N GLU A 307 6.24 0.44 25.56
CA GLU A 307 7.57 0.93 25.19
C GLU A 307 8.72 0.25 25.97
N ARG A 308 8.43 -0.77 26.79
CA ARG A 308 9.41 -1.38 27.70
C ARG A 308 10.63 -1.95 26.98
N HIS A 309 11.77 -1.89 27.65
CA HIS A 309 12.98 -2.55 27.20
C HIS A 309 12.85 -4.06 27.41
N VAL A 310 13.15 -4.83 26.37
CA VAL A 310 13.17 -6.31 26.44
C VAL A 310 14.63 -6.73 26.61
N ALA A 311 14.91 -7.57 27.62
CA ALA A 311 16.26 -8.04 27.88
C ALA A 311 16.75 -8.97 26.75
N ALA A 312 18.04 -8.87 26.42
CA ALA A 312 18.68 -9.77 25.46
C ALA A 312 19.13 -11.06 26.17
N LYS A 313 19.00 -12.21 25.50
CA LYS A 313 19.31 -13.54 26.03
C LYS A 313 20.38 -14.22 25.18
N TRP A 314 21.22 -15.02 25.83
CA TRP A 314 22.22 -15.86 25.16
C TRP A 314 21.58 -17.18 24.72
N PHE A 315 21.86 -17.59 23.49
CA PHE A 315 21.43 -18.84 22.90
C PHE A 315 22.64 -19.62 22.43
N SER A 316 22.71 -20.90 22.79
CA SER A 316 23.77 -21.80 22.30
C SER A 316 23.46 -22.26 20.88
N LEU A 317 24.49 -22.29 20.03
CA LEU A 317 24.35 -22.75 18.64
C LEU A 317 24.46 -24.29 18.58
N GLU A 318 23.81 -24.87 17.58
CA GLU A 318 23.82 -26.30 17.27
C GLU A 318 24.48 -26.51 15.89
N GLY A 319 25.22 -27.62 15.69
CA GLY A 319 25.80 -27.98 14.39
C GLY A 319 27.25 -28.49 14.34
N GLY A 320 27.92 -28.79 15.47
CA GLY A 320 29.28 -29.34 15.50
C GLY A 320 29.86 -29.54 16.92
N PRO A 321 31.09 -30.08 17.07
CA PRO A 321 31.69 -30.43 18.36
C PRO A 321 32.11 -29.24 19.24
N TYR A 322 32.17 -28.02 18.68
CA TYR A 322 32.41 -26.77 19.41
C TYR A 322 31.55 -25.66 18.77
N CYS A 323 30.37 -25.41 19.34
CA CYS A 323 29.43 -24.41 18.84
C CYS A 323 29.38 -23.19 19.75
N GLY A 324 29.55 -22.01 19.17
CA GLY A 324 29.52 -20.74 19.88
C GLY A 324 28.12 -20.38 20.42
N ARG A 325 28.01 -19.16 20.94
CA ARG A 325 26.74 -18.62 21.46
C ARG A 325 26.39 -17.31 20.77
N VAL A 326 25.11 -17.03 20.62
CA VAL A 326 24.58 -15.79 20.03
C VAL A 326 23.68 -15.06 21.02
N HIS A 327 23.87 -13.74 21.14
CA HIS A 327 23.09 -12.85 21.98
C HIS A 327 21.99 -12.19 21.16
N LEU A 328 20.76 -12.58 21.44
CA LEU A 328 19.59 -12.13 20.70
C LEU A 328 18.60 -11.43 21.63
N ARG A 329 18.02 -10.33 21.15
CA ARG A 329 16.82 -9.72 21.75
C ARG A 329 15.64 -10.02 20.84
N LEU A 330 14.70 -10.81 21.34
CA LEU A 330 13.52 -11.25 20.60
C LEU A 330 12.27 -10.66 21.25
N CYS A 331 11.42 -10.00 20.47
CA CYS A 331 10.13 -9.53 20.96
C CYS A 331 9.05 -9.53 19.88
N LEU A 332 7.84 -9.95 20.26
CA LEU A 332 6.64 -9.83 19.44
C LEU A 332 5.93 -8.53 19.77
N GLU A 333 5.92 -7.59 18.83
CA GLU A 333 5.40 -6.24 19.04
C GLU A 333 3.88 -6.18 18.77
N GLY A 334 3.10 -6.05 19.84
CA GLY A 334 1.64 -5.94 19.79
C GLY A 334 1.11 -4.51 19.70
N GLY A 335 1.97 -3.51 19.94
CA GLY A 335 1.64 -2.08 19.90
C GLY A 335 1.50 -1.51 18.49
N TYR A 336 1.96 -2.22 17.45
CA TYR A 336 1.79 -1.85 16.05
C TYR A 336 0.48 -2.40 15.48
N HIS A 337 -0.01 -1.75 14.44
CA HIS A 337 -0.93 -2.36 13.49
C HIS A 337 -0.11 -2.95 12.34
N VAL A 338 -0.20 -4.26 12.11
CA VAL A 338 0.45 -4.92 10.97
C VAL A 338 -0.38 -4.67 9.72
N LEU A 339 0.18 -3.93 8.78
CA LEU A 339 -0.50 -3.57 7.54
C LEU A 339 -0.49 -4.74 6.55
N ASP A 340 -1.65 -5.32 6.27
CA ASP A 340 -1.92 -6.19 5.12
C ASP A 340 -2.44 -5.38 3.91
N GLU A 341 -3.07 -4.24 4.18
CA GLU A 341 -3.59 -3.29 3.18
C GLU A 341 -2.71 -2.03 3.06
N ALA A 342 -2.80 -1.36 1.91
CA ALA A 342 -2.23 -0.02 1.78
C ALA A 342 -3.00 0.98 2.64
N ALA A 343 -2.29 1.90 3.31
CA ALA A 343 -2.86 2.79 4.33
C ALA A 343 -4.05 3.66 3.89
N HIS A 344 -4.22 3.92 2.60
CA HIS A 344 -5.33 4.73 2.05
C HIS A 344 -6.62 3.93 1.81
N VAL A 345 -6.52 2.62 1.58
CA VAL A 345 -7.66 1.69 1.38
C VAL A 345 -7.86 0.75 2.57
N CYS A 346 -7.21 1.06 3.69
CA CYS A 346 -7.21 0.19 4.85
C CYS A 346 -8.58 0.14 5.54
N SER A 347 -8.97 -1.06 5.95
CA SER A 347 -10.26 -1.38 6.54
C SER A 347 -10.21 -1.46 8.08
N ASP A 348 -9.02 -1.45 8.69
CA ASP A 348 -8.82 -1.47 10.14
C ASP A 348 -7.46 -0.86 10.50
N PHE A 349 -7.40 -0.03 11.54
CA PHE A 349 -6.15 0.57 12.03
C PHE A 349 -5.79 0.13 13.46
N ARG A 350 -6.52 -0.84 14.01
CA ARG A 350 -6.31 -1.30 15.39
C ARG A 350 -4.95 -1.97 15.58
N PRO A 351 -4.30 -1.76 16.73
CA PRO A 351 -3.08 -2.49 17.07
C PRO A 351 -3.35 -3.99 17.18
N THR A 352 -2.29 -4.79 17.07
CA THR A 352 -2.39 -6.25 17.19
C THR A 352 -2.87 -6.66 18.59
N ALA A 353 -2.41 -6.01 19.65
CA ALA A 353 -2.82 -6.26 21.03
C ALA A 353 -4.25 -5.76 21.29
N LYS A 354 -5.15 -6.67 21.71
CA LYS A 354 -6.56 -6.38 22.00
C LYS A 354 -6.75 -5.41 23.17
N GLN A 355 -5.81 -5.40 24.11
CA GLN A 355 -5.82 -4.53 25.29
C GLN A 355 -5.77 -3.03 24.94
N LEU A 356 -5.26 -2.70 23.75
CA LEU A 356 -5.16 -1.34 23.24
C LEU A 356 -6.35 -0.94 22.35
N TRP A 357 -7.37 -1.80 22.21
CA TRP A 357 -8.52 -1.53 21.36
C TRP A 357 -9.47 -0.54 22.01
N LYS A 358 -9.96 0.39 21.19
CA LYS A 358 -11.03 1.32 21.56
C LYS A 358 -12.39 0.66 21.32
N PRO A 359 -13.47 1.12 21.97
CA PRO A 359 -14.82 0.65 21.66
C PRO A 359 -15.18 0.96 20.20
N PRO A 360 -16.05 0.15 19.57
CA PRO A 360 -16.52 0.41 18.22
C PRO A 360 -17.39 1.68 18.17
N VAL A 361 -17.22 2.45 17.10
CA VAL A 361 -17.99 3.69 16.81
C VAL A 361 -19.39 3.36 16.31
N GLY A 362 -19.54 2.27 15.56
CA GLY A 362 -20.81 1.83 15.00
C GLY A 362 -20.73 0.46 14.32
N ILE A 363 -21.79 0.10 13.61
CA ILE A 363 -21.94 -1.17 12.89
C ILE A 363 -22.13 -0.86 11.41
N LEU A 364 -21.30 -1.47 10.58
CA LEU A 364 -21.45 -1.47 9.13
C LEU A 364 -22.23 -2.71 8.72
N GLU A 365 -23.27 -2.51 7.93
CA GLU A 365 -24.12 -3.58 7.43
C GLU A 365 -24.08 -3.57 5.90
N LEU A 366 -23.92 -4.75 5.31
CA LEU A 366 -23.87 -4.98 3.87
C LEU A 366 -24.88 -6.07 3.50
N GLY A 367 -25.86 -5.72 2.68
CA GLY A 367 -26.65 -6.65 1.89
C GLY A 367 -26.02 -6.82 0.51
N ILE A 368 -25.61 -8.03 0.18
CA ILE A 368 -25.16 -8.42 -1.16
C ILE A 368 -26.36 -9.01 -1.88
N LEU A 369 -27.03 -8.20 -2.71
CA LEU A 369 -28.31 -8.56 -3.33
C LEU A 369 -28.09 -9.52 -4.51
N GLY A 370 -27.29 -9.09 -5.48
CA GLY A 370 -27.06 -9.85 -6.71
C GLY A 370 -26.09 -9.15 -7.64
N ALA A 371 -25.93 -9.71 -8.83
CA ALA A 371 -25.31 -9.03 -9.96
C ALA A 371 -26.23 -9.11 -11.19
N ARG A 372 -26.08 -8.18 -12.12
CA ARG A 372 -26.79 -8.15 -13.39
C ARG A 372 -25.85 -8.10 -14.58
N CYS A 373 -26.29 -8.72 -15.67
CA CYS A 373 -25.64 -8.72 -16.97
C CYS A 373 -24.16 -9.12 -16.89
N LEU A 374 -23.84 -10.17 -16.12
CA LEU A 374 -22.49 -10.71 -16.09
C LEU A 374 -22.12 -11.28 -17.47
N LEU A 375 -20.88 -11.04 -17.89
CA LEU A 375 -20.38 -11.61 -19.14
C LEU A 375 -19.97 -13.09 -18.97
N PRO A 376 -20.05 -13.91 -20.03
CA PRO A 376 -19.58 -15.29 -20.00
C PRO A 376 -18.07 -15.38 -19.79
N MET A 377 -17.66 -16.06 -18.73
CA MET A 377 -16.25 -16.25 -18.36
C MET A 377 -15.70 -17.58 -18.87
N LYS A 378 -16.55 -18.60 -18.97
CA LYS A 378 -16.21 -19.95 -19.44
C LYS A 378 -16.86 -20.24 -20.77
N SER A 379 -16.14 -20.90 -21.67
CA SER A 379 -16.73 -21.52 -22.88
C SER A 379 -16.99 -22.99 -22.58
N LYS A 380 -18.27 -23.40 -22.53
CA LYS A 380 -18.62 -24.83 -22.60
C LYS A 380 -18.65 -25.23 -24.08
N GLY A 381 -18.13 -26.40 -24.42
CA GLY A 381 -18.12 -26.91 -25.80
C GLY A 381 -19.50 -26.76 -26.46
N GLY A 382 -19.55 -26.25 -27.69
CA GLY A 382 -20.79 -25.91 -28.40
C GLY A 382 -21.17 -24.42 -28.41
N GLY A 383 -20.31 -23.52 -27.95
CA GLY A 383 -20.52 -22.06 -28.07
C GLY A 383 -21.42 -21.43 -27.01
N LYS A 384 -21.87 -22.20 -26.01
CA LYS A 384 -22.62 -21.69 -24.86
C LYS A 384 -21.65 -21.23 -23.77
N GLY A 385 -21.62 -19.91 -23.54
CA GLY A 385 -20.86 -19.33 -22.44
C GLY A 385 -21.52 -19.61 -21.08
N SER A 386 -20.74 -19.74 -20.01
CA SER A 386 -21.24 -19.90 -18.64
C SER A 386 -20.44 -19.03 -17.66
N THR A 387 -21.07 -18.67 -16.54
CA THR A 387 -20.45 -17.92 -15.44
C THR A 387 -20.98 -18.46 -14.11
N ASP A 388 -20.08 -18.79 -13.21
CA ASP A 388 -20.35 -19.34 -11.89
C ASP A 388 -19.87 -18.34 -10.85
N ALA A 389 -20.71 -17.34 -10.58
CA ALA A 389 -20.30 -16.15 -9.84
C ALA A 389 -20.45 -16.30 -8.32
N TYR A 390 -19.46 -15.79 -7.60
CA TYR A 390 -19.53 -15.55 -6.16
C TYR A 390 -18.89 -14.21 -5.80
N CYS A 391 -19.27 -13.68 -4.64
CA CYS A 391 -18.82 -12.39 -4.14
C CYS A 391 -17.98 -12.57 -2.88
N VAL A 392 -16.93 -11.77 -2.73
CA VAL A 392 -16.08 -11.69 -1.54
C VAL A 392 -16.10 -10.28 -0.99
N ALA A 393 -16.46 -10.12 0.28
CA ALA A 393 -16.41 -8.85 0.99
C ALA A 393 -15.35 -8.88 2.09
N LYS A 394 -14.57 -7.80 2.20
CA LYS A 394 -13.51 -7.64 3.20
C LYS A 394 -13.66 -6.35 3.98
N TYR A 395 -13.75 -6.47 5.30
CA TYR A 395 -13.70 -5.34 6.21
C TYR A 395 -13.06 -5.73 7.56
N GLY A 396 -11.97 -5.06 7.89
CA GLY A 396 -11.10 -5.39 9.01
C GLY A 396 -10.58 -6.82 8.92
N LYS A 397 -10.67 -7.58 10.00
CA LYS A 397 -10.19 -8.97 10.05
C LYS A 397 -11.20 -9.99 9.49
N LYS A 398 -12.45 -9.59 9.26
CA LYS A 398 -13.52 -10.49 8.83
C LYS A 398 -13.66 -10.43 7.31
N TRP A 399 -13.57 -11.59 6.70
CA TRP A 399 -13.80 -11.84 5.29
C TRP A 399 -15.08 -12.62 5.13
N VAL A 400 -15.77 -12.41 4.04
CA VAL A 400 -17.03 -13.08 3.74
C VAL A 400 -17.00 -13.50 2.28
N ARG A 401 -17.45 -14.72 2.02
CA ARG A 401 -17.70 -15.28 0.68
C ARG A 401 -19.17 -15.65 0.59
N THR A 402 -19.86 -15.19 -0.45
CA THR A 402 -21.22 -15.63 -0.74
C THR A 402 -21.21 -17.02 -1.36
N ARG A 403 -22.38 -17.66 -1.42
CA ARG A 403 -22.52 -18.87 -2.23
C ARG A 403 -22.17 -18.59 -3.69
N THR A 404 -21.74 -19.61 -4.41
CA THR A 404 -21.63 -19.50 -5.87
C THR A 404 -22.96 -19.86 -6.52
N VAL A 405 -23.41 -19.01 -7.43
CA VAL A 405 -24.56 -19.29 -8.29
C VAL A 405 -24.02 -19.71 -9.65
N THR A 406 -24.35 -20.93 -10.08
CA THR A 406 -23.77 -21.56 -11.27
C THR A 406 -24.62 -21.29 -12.52
N ASP A 407 -23.96 -21.12 -13.67
CA ASP A 407 -24.55 -20.97 -15.01
C ASP A 407 -25.65 -19.89 -15.14
N VAL A 408 -25.51 -18.77 -14.41
CA VAL A 408 -26.47 -17.66 -14.40
C VAL A 408 -25.74 -16.32 -14.54
N PHE A 409 -26.20 -15.48 -15.48
CA PHE A 409 -25.62 -14.14 -15.73
C PHE A 409 -26.20 -13.04 -14.83
N ASP A 410 -27.33 -13.30 -14.16
CA ASP A 410 -27.98 -12.40 -13.20
C ASP A 410 -28.09 -13.08 -11.81
N PRO A 411 -26.95 -13.43 -11.17
CA PRO A 411 -26.98 -14.19 -9.92
C PRO A 411 -27.62 -13.39 -8.79
N ARG A 412 -28.48 -14.04 -8.00
CA ARG A 412 -29.07 -13.48 -6.78
C ARG A 412 -28.52 -14.20 -5.55
N TRP A 413 -27.85 -13.45 -4.68
CA TRP A 413 -27.31 -13.96 -3.42
C TRP A 413 -28.24 -13.65 -2.25
N ASN A 414 -28.68 -12.39 -2.13
CA ASN A 414 -29.51 -11.86 -1.03
C ASN A 414 -28.97 -12.24 0.37
N GLU A 415 -27.67 -12.10 0.55
CA GLU A 415 -26.98 -12.40 1.81
C GLU A 415 -26.61 -11.09 2.55
N GLN A 416 -26.80 -11.06 3.87
CA GLN A 416 -26.51 -9.88 4.69
C GLN A 416 -25.46 -10.17 5.76
N TYR A 417 -24.53 -9.22 5.92
CA TYR A 417 -23.40 -9.32 6.82
C TYR A 417 -23.18 -8.04 7.60
N THR A 418 -22.64 -8.17 8.81
CA THR A 418 -22.37 -7.05 9.71
C THR A 418 -20.92 -7.04 10.20
N TRP A 419 -20.38 -5.84 10.43
CA TRP A 419 -19.04 -5.60 10.98
C TRP A 419 -19.06 -4.47 12.00
N GLN A 420 -18.18 -4.57 13.00
CA GLN A 420 -17.92 -3.47 13.93
C GLN A 420 -16.94 -2.47 13.30
N VAL A 421 -17.33 -1.20 13.28
CA VAL A 421 -16.53 -0.09 12.78
C VAL A 421 -15.84 0.60 13.94
N TYR A 422 -14.51 0.69 13.91
CA TYR A 422 -13.71 1.38 14.93
C TYR A 422 -13.24 2.75 14.48
N ASP A 423 -13.22 2.98 13.17
CA ASP A 423 -12.81 4.24 12.56
C ASP A 423 -13.64 4.49 11.29
N PRO A 424 -14.36 5.63 11.18
CA PRO A 424 -15.19 5.92 10.00
C PRO A 424 -14.36 6.14 8.73
N CYS A 425 -13.06 6.42 8.82
CA CYS A 425 -12.21 6.67 7.66
C CYS A 425 -11.77 5.39 6.91
N THR A 426 -12.26 4.22 7.34
CA THR A 426 -11.96 2.91 6.76
C THR A 426 -12.76 2.63 5.49
N VAL A 427 -12.29 1.65 4.69
CA VAL A 427 -12.87 1.30 3.39
C VAL A 427 -13.36 -0.15 3.39
N LEU A 428 -14.60 -0.37 2.95
CA LEU A 428 -15.16 -1.68 2.62
C LEU A 428 -14.78 -2.04 1.18
N THR A 429 -14.21 -3.23 0.97
CA THR A 429 -13.90 -3.76 -0.37
C THR A 429 -14.77 -4.96 -0.68
N VAL A 430 -15.42 -4.97 -1.84
CA VAL A 430 -16.28 -6.06 -2.34
C VAL A 430 -15.81 -6.45 -3.73
N GLY A 431 -15.52 -7.73 -3.96
CA GLY A 431 -15.04 -8.26 -5.25
C GLY A 431 -15.92 -9.41 -5.74
N VAL A 432 -16.09 -9.53 -7.07
CA VAL A 432 -16.85 -10.61 -7.70
C VAL A 432 -15.90 -11.46 -8.54
N PHE A 433 -16.06 -12.77 -8.43
CA PHE A 433 -15.20 -13.77 -9.03
C PHE A 433 -16.03 -14.89 -9.66
N ASP A 434 -15.45 -15.54 -10.65
CA ASP A 434 -15.97 -16.74 -11.29
C ASP A 434 -15.22 -17.96 -10.75
N ASN A 435 -15.95 -18.94 -10.21
CA ASN A 435 -15.39 -20.06 -9.48
C ASN A 435 -14.96 -21.18 -10.43
N TRP A 436 -13.65 -21.34 -10.65
CA TRP A 436 -13.12 -22.39 -11.51
C TRP A 436 -12.87 -23.70 -10.77
N ARG A 437 -12.61 -23.61 -9.46
CA ARG A 437 -12.26 -24.72 -8.58
C ARG A 437 -13.39 -25.75 -8.41
N MET A 438 -14.61 -25.43 -8.82
CA MET A 438 -15.74 -26.38 -8.82
C MET A 438 -15.63 -27.50 -9.83
N PHE A 439 -14.88 -27.33 -10.91
CA PHE A 439 -14.83 -28.27 -12.03
C PHE A 439 -13.50 -29.02 -12.12
N GLY A 440 -12.59 -28.80 -11.17
CA GLY A 440 -11.26 -29.39 -11.19
C GLY A 440 -11.26 -30.82 -10.68
N ASP A 441 -10.79 -31.74 -11.52
CA ASP A 441 -10.04 -32.89 -11.02
C ASP A 441 -8.74 -32.36 -10.39
N VAL A 442 -8.23 -32.99 -9.34
CA VAL A 442 -7.14 -32.47 -8.45
C VAL A 442 -5.85 -32.09 -9.22
N SER A 443 -5.73 -32.49 -10.49
CA SER A 443 -4.60 -32.31 -11.39
C SER A 443 -4.53 -30.94 -12.11
N GLU A 444 -5.62 -30.19 -12.25
CA GLU A 444 -5.62 -28.85 -12.89
C GLU A 444 -6.14 -27.75 -11.94
N ASP A 445 -5.24 -27.24 -11.09
CA ASP A 445 -5.53 -26.16 -10.13
C ASP A 445 -5.67 -24.80 -10.87
N ARG A 446 -6.80 -24.60 -11.57
CA ARG A 446 -7.08 -23.36 -12.31
C ARG A 446 -7.50 -22.24 -11.34
N PRO A 447 -6.89 -21.05 -11.41
CA PRO A 447 -7.21 -19.92 -10.53
C PRO A 447 -8.60 -19.34 -10.82
N ASP A 448 -9.25 -18.79 -9.80
CA ASP A 448 -10.55 -18.14 -9.97
C ASP A 448 -10.43 -16.86 -10.82
N CYS A 449 -11.36 -16.69 -11.75
CA CYS A 449 -11.35 -15.56 -12.67
C CYS A 449 -11.95 -14.30 -12.01
N ARG A 450 -11.33 -13.14 -12.27
CA ARG A 450 -11.70 -11.85 -11.67
C ARG A 450 -12.76 -11.15 -12.53
N ILE A 451 -13.96 -10.91 -11.99
CA ILE A 451 -15.03 -10.18 -12.69
C ILE A 451 -14.99 -8.68 -12.37
N GLY A 452 -14.62 -8.29 -11.14
CA GLY A 452 -14.44 -6.88 -10.79
C GLY A 452 -14.43 -6.63 -9.28
N LYS A 453 -14.20 -5.37 -8.87
CA LYS A 453 -14.26 -4.95 -7.46
C LYS A 453 -14.86 -3.56 -7.29
N VAL A 454 -15.40 -3.31 -6.10
CA VAL A 454 -16.00 -2.05 -5.67
C VAL A 454 -15.46 -1.69 -4.28
N ARG A 455 -15.22 -0.40 -4.06
CA ARG A 455 -14.78 0.14 -2.77
C ARG A 455 -15.73 1.21 -2.28
N ILE A 456 -16.12 1.12 -1.02
CA ILE A 456 -17.04 2.04 -0.37
C ILE A 456 -16.39 2.52 0.92
N ARG A 457 -16.08 3.82 0.99
CA ARG A 457 -15.50 4.43 2.18
C ARG A 457 -16.61 4.75 3.18
N VAL A 458 -16.47 4.30 4.42
CA VAL A 458 -17.52 4.42 5.45
C VAL A 458 -17.84 5.89 5.75
N SER A 459 -16.84 6.78 5.73
CA SER A 459 -17.01 8.21 5.97
C SER A 459 -17.89 8.95 4.95
N THR A 460 -18.18 8.32 3.80
CA THR A 460 -19.07 8.90 2.79
C THR A 460 -20.54 8.55 3.01
N LEU A 461 -20.84 7.65 3.95
CA LEU A 461 -22.19 7.21 4.29
C LEU A 461 -22.78 8.13 5.38
N GLU A 462 -24.01 8.58 5.17
CA GLU A 462 -24.80 9.22 6.24
C GLU A 462 -25.17 8.17 7.31
N SER A 463 -25.19 8.58 8.59
CA SER A 463 -25.55 7.69 9.70
C SER A 463 -26.98 7.18 9.54
N ASN A 464 -27.19 5.89 9.79
CA ASN A 464 -28.50 5.23 9.82
C ASN A 464 -29.30 5.32 8.49
N ARG A 465 -28.65 5.69 7.39
CA ARG A 465 -29.26 5.72 6.06
C ARG A 465 -28.89 4.46 5.27
N VAL A 466 -29.89 3.85 4.65
CA VAL A 466 -29.70 2.72 3.73
C VAL A 466 -29.41 3.25 2.32
N TYR A 467 -28.35 2.74 1.72
CA TYR A 467 -27.97 3.03 0.34
C TYR A 467 -28.09 1.75 -0.50
N THR A 468 -29.06 1.69 -1.40
CA THR A 468 -29.25 0.55 -2.31
C THR A 468 -28.87 0.97 -3.72
N ASN A 469 -27.67 0.60 -4.16
CA ASN A 469 -27.12 1.02 -5.45
C ASN A 469 -26.59 -0.16 -6.28
N SER A 470 -26.69 -0.01 -7.60
CA SER A 470 -26.02 -0.85 -8.59
C SER A 470 -24.66 -0.25 -8.92
N TYR A 471 -23.58 -0.99 -8.77
CA TYR A 471 -22.21 -0.59 -9.05
C TYR A 471 -21.67 -1.35 -10.27
N PRO A 472 -21.16 -0.68 -11.31
CA PRO A 472 -20.57 -1.38 -12.44
C PRO A 472 -19.30 -2.12 -12.04
N LEU A 473 -19.19 -3.38 -12.46
CA LEU A 473 -18.00 -4.21 -12.30
C LEU A 473 -17.06 -3.94 -13.47
N LEU A 474 -15.91 -3.37 -13.15
CA LEU A 474 -14.96 -2.87 -14.13
C LEU A 474 -13.65 -3.64 -14.00
N VAL A 475 -13.22 -4.22 -15.11
CA VAL A 475 -11.91 -4.88 -15.21
C VAL A 475 -11.16 -4.28 -16.38
N LEU A 476 -9.90 -3.96 -16.13
CA LEU A 476 -8.96 -3.59 -17.18
C LEU A 476 -8.40 -4.88 -17.78
N THR A 477 -8.55 -5.06 -19.09
CA THR A 477 -7.94 -6.14 -19.87
C THR A 477 -6.95 -5.57 -20.87
N ARG A 478 -6.08 -6.39 -21.50
CA ARG A 478 -5.14 -5.92 -22.53
C ARG A 478 -5.81 -5.20 -23.70
N THR A 479 -7.07 -5.52 -23.96
CA THR A 479 -7.92 -4.94 -25.01
C THR A 479 -8.64 -3.65 -24.59
N GLY A 480 -8.48 -3.20 -23.34
CA GLY A 480 -9.13 -1.99 -22.82
C GLY A 480 -9.95 -2.21 -21.55
N LEU A 481 -10.67 -1.17 -21.13
CA LEU A 481 -11.62 -1.26 -20.04
C LEU A 481 -12.86 -2.04 -20.49
N LYS A 482 -13.19 -3.12 -19.79
CA LYS A 482 -14.39 -3.91 -20.05
C LYS A 482 -15.34 -3.82 -18.85
N LYS A 483 -16.61 -3.48 -19.12
CA LYS A 483 -17.69 -3.63 -18.16
C LYS A 483 -18.10 -5.10 -18.13
N MET A 484 -17.90 -5.74 -16.99
CA MET A 484 -18.13 -7.17 -16.81
C MET A 484 -19.52 -7.48 -16.28
N GLY A 485 -20.27 -6.44 -15.88
CA GLY A 485 -21.64 -6.49 -15.34
C GLY A 485 -21.87 -5.37 -14.34
N GLU A 486 -22.92 -5.47 -13.52
CA GLU A 486 -23.17 -4.58 -12.39
C GLU A 486 -23.46 -5.41 -11.12
N ILE A 487 -22.96 -5.00 -9.94
CA ILE A 487 -23.26 -5.60 -8.64
C ILE A 487 -24.23 -4.72 -7.86
N GLU A 488 -25.29 -5.30 -7.31
CA GLU A 488 -26.30 -4.63 -6.51
C GLU A 488 -25.98 -4.79 -5.02
N LEU A 489 -25.76 -3.67 -4.33
CA LEU A 489 -25.38 -3.65 -2.92
C LEU A 489 -26.31 -2.72 -2.12
N ALA A 490 -26.72 -3.19 -0.94
CA ALA A 490 -27.37 -2.38 0.09
C ALA A 490 -26.38 -2.14 1.24
N VAL A 491 -26.06 -0.89 1.55
CA VAL A 491 -25.09 -0.55 2.60
C VAL A 491 -25.71 0.41 3.62
N ARG A 492 -25.58 0.11 4.90
CA ARG A 492 -25.98 0.98 6.01
C ARG A 492 -24.86 1.10 7.02
N PHE A 493 -24.56 2.33 7.45
CA PHE A 493 -23.68 2.56 8.59
C PHE A 493 -24.52 3.00 9.79
N ALA A 494 -24.80 2.04 10.68
CA ALA A 494 -25.53 2.26 11.92
C ALA A 494 -24.60 2.84 12.99
N CYS A 495 -24.88 4.05 13.45
CA CYS A 495 -24.07 4.74 14.46
C CYS A 495 -24.95 5.03 15.68
N PRO A 496 -24.83 4.25 16.77
CA PRO A 496 -25.66 4.43 17.97
C PRO A 496 -25.19 5.63 18.83
N SER A 497 -23.96 6.09 18.66
CA SER A 497 -23.36 7.15 19.49
C SER A 497 -23.76 8.57 19.05
N LEU A 498 -23.96 9.44 20.05
CA LEU A 498 -24.12 10.90 19.89
C LEU A 498 -22.88 11.51 19.20
N LEU A 499 -23.10 12.57 18.42
CA LEU A 499 -22.07 13.31 17.67
C LEU A 499 -20.71 13.53 18.39
N PRO A 500 -20.60 13.89 19.69
CA PRO A 500 -19.32 14.15 20.36
C PRO A 500 -18.28 13.02 20.29
N ASP A 501 -18.64 11.76 20.56
CA ASP A 501 -17.67 10.65 20.59
C ASP A 501 -17.13 10.34 19.19
N THR A 502 -18.01 10.37 18.18
CA THR A 502 -17.63 10.17 16.78
C THR A 502 -16.76 11.35 16.28
N CYS A 503 -17.04 12.57 16.73
CA CYS A 503 -16.25 13.76 16.39
C CYS A 503 -14.84 13.69 17.00
N ALA A 504 -14.69 13.17 18.22
CA ALA A 504 -13.39 13.01 18.87
C ALA A 504 -12.43 12.09 18.09
N VAL A 505 -12.96 11.07 17.38
CA VAL A 505 -12.18 10.16 16.53
C VAL A 505 -11.40 10.93 15.46
N TYR A 506 -11.96 12.00 14.89
CA TYR A 506 -11.28 12.78 13.87
C TYR A 506 -10.03 13.53 14.37
N GLY A 507 -9.95 13.83 15.67
CA GLY A 507 -8.77 14.45 16.28
C GLY A 507 -7.67 13.44 16.64
N GLN A 508 -7.96 12.14 16.63
CA GLN A 508 -7.05 11.09 17.06
C GLN A 508 -6.14 10.61 15.92
N PRO A 509 -4.90 10.17 16.21
CA PRO A 509 -4.02 9.61 15.20
C PRO A 509 -4.67 8.40 14.51
N LEU A 510 -4.37 8.23 13.22
CA LEU A 510 -4.90 7.13 12.41
C LEU A 510 -4.27 5.79 12.81
N LEU A 511 -2.94 5.77 12.95
CA LEU A 511 -2.21 4.56 13.34
C LEU A 511 -2.04 4.48 14.86
N PRO A 512 -1.77 3.29 15.41
CA PRO A 512 -1.41 3.13 16.81
C PRO A 512 -0.15 3.91 17.21
N ARG A 513 -0.03 4.21 18.51
CA ARG A 513 1.07 4.98 19.12
C ARG A 513 2.47 4.53 18.67
N MET A 514 2.70 3.22 18.58
CA MET A 514 4.03 2.67 18.30
C MET A 514 4.58 3.06 16.91
N HIS A 515 3.69 3.26 15.91
CA HIS A 515 4.08 3.71 14.57
C HIS A 515 4.70 5.11 14.55
N TYR A 516 4.40 5.95 15.54
CA TYR A 516 4.96 7.32 15.63
C TYR A 516 6.23 7.38 16.48
N LEU A 517 6.34 6.53 17.50
CA LEU A 517 7.47 6.52 18.41
C LEU A 517 8.67 5.75 17.87
N ARG A 518 8.39 4.67 17.13
CA ARG A 518 9.39 3.83 16.47
C ARG A 518 8.96 3.62 15.02
N PRO A 519 9.11 4.65 14.18
CA PRO A 519 8.66 4.59 12.80
C PRO A 519 9.43 3.52 12.02
N LEU A 520 8.70 2.81 11.16
CA LEU A 520 9.30 1.86 10.22
C LEU A 520 9.69 2.58 8.94
N GLY A 521 10.82 2.20 8.34
CA GLY A 521 11.21 2.76 7.04
C GLY A 521 10.20 2.39 5.95
N VAL A 522 9.96 3.26 4.97
CA VAL A 522 8.92 3.05 3.93
C VAL A 522 9.15 1.75 3.16
N ALA A 523 10.40 1.46 2.75
CA ALA A 523 10.74 0.22 2.05
C ALA A 523 10.54 -1.03 2.94
N GLN A 524 10.84 -0.90 4.23
CA GLN A 524 10.66 -1.97 5.20
C GLN A 524 9.17 -2.24 5.45
N GLN A 525 8.36 -1.20 5.62
CA GLN A 525 6.91 -1.30 5.77
C GLN A 525 6.26 -1.97 4.57
N GLU A 526 6.73 -1.68 3.36
CA GLU A 526 6.25 -2.31 2.13
C GLU A 526 6.65 -3.79 2.03
N ALA A 527 7.90 -4.12 2.34
CA ALA A 527 8.34 -5.52 2.40
C ALA A 527 7.54 -6.33 3.44
N LEU A 528 7.27 -5.74 4.61
CA LEU A 528 6.44 -6.32 5.66
C LEU A 528 4.98 -6.47 5.20
N ARG A 529 4.42 -5.51 4.46
CA ARG A 529 3.06 -5.61 3.90
C ARG A 529 2.94 -6.74 2.88
N GLY A 530 3.95 -6.89 2.03
CA GLY A 530 4.05 -8.01 1.08
C GLY A 530 4.08 -9.36 1.82
N ALA A 531 4.86 -9.46 2.90
CA ALA A 531 4.89 -10.65 3.76
C ALA A 531 3.54 -10.90 4.47
N ALA A 532 2.92 -9.88 5.04
CA ALA A 532 1.60 -9.98 5.68
C ALA A 532 0.54 -10.49 4.69
N THR A 533 0.51 -9.94 3.48
CA THR A 533 -0.41 -10.38 2.41
C THR A 533 -0.23 -11.86 2.06
N LYS A 534 1.04 -12.30 1.93
CA LYS A 534 1.35 -13.72 1.65
C LYS A 534 0.87 -14.64 2.77
N MET A 535 1.04 -14.25 4.03
CA MET A 535 0.55 -15.05 5.17
C MET A 535 -0.97 -15.11 5.23
N VAL A 536 -1.67 -13.99 4.98
CA VAL A 536 -3.15 -13.98 4.92
C VAL A 536 -3.64 -14.89 3.79
N ALA A 537 -2.99 -14.87 2.63
CA ALA A 537 -3.32 -15.75 1.52
C ALA A 537 -3.11 -17.23 1.87
N GLN A 538 -2.00 -17.60 2.51
CA GLN A 538 -1.74 -18.97 2.96
C GLN A 538 -2.71 -19.42 4.07
N TRP A 539 -3.14 -18.51 4.93
CA TRP A 539 -4.15 -18.80 5.96
C TRP A 539 -5.51 -19.11 5.35
N LEU A 540 -6.01 -18.24 4.47
CA LEU A 540 -7.33 -18.40 3.86
C LEU A 540 -7.38 -19.54 2.83
N ALA A 541 -6.25 -19.90 2.22
CA ALA A 541 -6.15 -21.07 1.35
C ALA A 541 -6.31 -22.40 2.09
N ARG A 542 -6.10 -22.45 3.42
CA ARG A 542 -6.32 -23.63 4.27
C ARG A 542 -7.75 -23.73 4.81
N SER A 543 -8.60 -22.74 4.54
CA SER A 543 -9.98 -22.72 5.02
C SER A 543 -10.89 -23.57 4.14
N GLU A 544 -12.09 -23.91 4.62
CA GLU A 544 -13.12 -24.62 3.86
C GLU A 544 -14.39 -23.75 3.74
N PRO A 545 -14.76 -23.28 2.54
CA PRO A 545 -14.04 -23.40 1.26
C PRO A 545 -12.70 -22.63 1.24
N PRO A 546 -11.68 -23.09 0.49
CA PRO A 546 -10.43 -22.36 0.37
C PRO A 546 -10.62 -21.09 -0.47
N LEU A 547 -10.08 -19.97 0.01
CA LEU A 547 -9.95 -18.75 -0.78
C LEU A 547 -8.58 -18.74 -1.47
N GLY A 548 -8.60 -18.69 -2.79
CA GLY A 548 -7.39 -18.67 -3.60
C GLY A 548 -6.47 -17.49 -3.30
N HIS A 549 -5.16 -17.70 -3.49
CA HIS A 549 -4.16 -16.64 -3.29
C HIS A 549 -4.36 -15.47 -4.27
N GLU A 550 -4.90 -15.74 -5.45
CA GLU A 550 -5.31 -14.78 -6.47
C GLU A 550 -6.44 -13.85 -5.99
N VAL A 551 -7.44 -14.42 -5.31
CA VAL A 551 -8.57 -13.69 -4.73
C VAL A 551 -8.07 -12.75 -3.63
N VAL A 552 -7.26 -13.28 -2.71
CA VAL A 552 -6.72 -12.51 -1.58
C VAL A 552 -5.81 -11.38 -2.06
N ARG A 553 -4.88 -11.64 -3.02
CA ARG A 553 -4.01 -10.61 -3.58
C ARG A 553 -4.80 -9.51 -4.31
N TYR A 554 -5.85 -9.88 -5.03
CA TYR A 554 -6.70 -8.93 -5.75
C TYR A 554 -7.53 -8.04 -4.80
N MET A 555 -8.02 -8.61 -3.70
CA MET A 555 -8.76 -7.87 -2.66
C MET A 555 -7.86 -6.92 -1.88
N LEU A 556 -6.63 -7.33 -1.54
CA LEU A 556 -5.68 -6.54 -0.73
C LEU A 556 -4.82 -5.54 -1.52
N ASP A 557 -4.91 -5.50 -2.84
CA ASP A 557 -4.00 -4.69 -3.68
C ASP A 557 -2.52 -4.92 -3.32
N ALA A 558 -2.12 -6.20 -3.20
CA ALA A 558 -0.72 -6.64 -2.95
C ALA A 558 0.30 -6.03 -3.94
N ASP A 559 -0.26 -5.46 -4.99
CA ASP A 559 0.21 -5.38 -6.33
C ASP A 559 -0.19 -3.99 -6.86
N SER A 560 -0.12 -2.91 -6.07
CA SER A 560 -0.63 -1.58 -6.51
C SER A 560 0.44 -0.59 -6.96
N HIS A 561 1.72 -0.92 -6.75
CA HIS A 561 2.85 -0.01 -6.92
C HIS A 561 3.50 -0.01 -8.31
N VAL A 562 2.95 -0.70 -9.32
CA VAL A 562 3.49 -0.57 -10.69
C VAL A 562 3.08 0.73 -11.33
N TRP A 563 4.02 1.28 -12.07
CA TRP A 563 3.78 2.40 -12.94
C TRP A 563 2.85 2.08 -14.10
N SER A 564 2.00 3.03 -14.46
CA SER A 564 1.31 3.03 -15.74
C SER A 564 1.16 4.47 -16.23
N MET A 565 1.42 4.73 -17.52
CA MET A 565 1.26 6.05 -18.14
C MET A 565 -0.15 6.62 -17.91
N ARG A 566 -1.17 5.76 -18.00
CA ARG A 566 -2.57 6.08 -17.71
C ARG A 566 -2.78 6.59 -16.28
N LYS A 567 -2.21 5.91 -15.28
CA LYS A 567 -2.30 6.34 -13.87
C LYS A 567 -1.60 7.69 -13.64
N SER A 568 -0.49 7.95 -14.35
CA SER A 568 0.20 9.25 -14.31
C SER A 568 -0.67 10.37 -14.89
N LYS A 569 -1.28 10.15 -16.07
CA LYS A 569 -2.26 11.07 -16.69
C LYS A 569 -3.45 11.32 -15.76
N ALA A 570 -3.99 10.28 -15.14
CA ALA A 570 -5.07 10.37 -14.16
C ALA A 570 -4.68 11.27 -12.97
N ASN A 571 -3.49 11.07 -12.41
CA ASN A 571 -2.99 11.91 -11.32
C ASN A 571 -2.75 13.36 -11.76
N TRP A 572 -2.26 13.60 -12.98
CA TRP A 572 -2.12 14.94 -13.54
C TRP A 572 -3.46 15.67 -13.66
N PHE A 573 -4.48 15.03 -14.24
CA PHE A 573 -5.81 15.63 -14.36
C PHE A 573 -6.46 15.90 -13.00
N ARG A 574 -6.18 15.07 -11.98
CA ARG A 574 -6.60 15.33 -10.60
C ARG A 574 -5.97 16.61 -10.05
N ILE A 575 -4.69 16.86 -10.31
CA ILE A 575 -4.01 18.11 -9.93
C ILE A 575 -4.63 19.31 -10.64
N VAL A 576 -4.86 19.21 -11.95
CA VAL A 576 -5.51 20.28 -12.73
C VAL A 576 -6.91 20.58 -12.18
N ALA A 577 -7.68 19.54 -11.82
CA ALA A 577 -9.00 19.70 -11.21
C ALA A 577 -8.94 20.39 -9.83
N VAL A 578 -7.91 20.09 -9.03
CA VAL A 578 -7.64 20.82 -7.76
C VAL A 578 -7.28 22.27 -8.02
N LEU A 579 -6.55 22.60 -9.10
CA LEU A 579 -6.15 23.97 -9.42
C LEU A 579 -7.23 24.78 -10.16
N ALA A 580 -8.30 24.14 -10.62
CA ALA A 580 -9.36 24.78 -11.41
C ALA A 580 -10.03 25.96 -10.69
N TRP A 581 -10.17 25.90 -9.35
CA TRP A 581 -10.74 27.03 -8.59
C TRP A 581 -9.81 28.24 -8.58
N ALA A 582 -8.48 28.05 -8.59
CA ALA A 582 -7.51 29.15 -8.64
C ALA A 582 -7.54 29.86 -9.99
N VAL A 583 -7.70 29.10 -11.08
CA VAL A 583 -7.95 29.66 -12.42
C VAL A 583 -9.27 30.43 -12.45
N GLY A 584 -10.33 29.88 -11.84
CA GLY A 584 -11.62 30.56 -11.69
C GLY A 584 -11.52 31.86 -10.89
N LEU A 585 -10.75 31.87 -9.80
CA LEU A 585 -10.49 33.05 -8.97
C LEU A 585 -9.70 34.11 -9.75
N ALA A 586 -8.64 33.72 -10.46
CA ALA A 586 -7.87 34.63 -11.30
C ALA A 586 -8.74 35.30 -12.38
N LYS A 587 -9.62 34.53 -13.02
CA LYS A 587 -10.58 35.06 -13.99
C LYS A 587 -11.61 35.99 -13.34
N TRP A 588 -12.12 35.65 -12.17
CA TRP A 588 -13.04 36.50 -11.41
C TRP A 588 -12.39 37.83 -11.00
N LEU A 589 -11.12 37.80 -10.55
CA LEU A 589 -10.34 39.00 -10.25
C LEU A 589 -10.09 39.85 -11.50
N ASP A 590 -9.84 39.23 -12.66
CA ASP A 590 -9.72 39.95 -13.93
C ASP A 590 -11.06 40.59 -14.35
N ASP A 591 -12.18 39.88 -14.18
CA ASP A 591 -13.53 40.43 -14.43
C ASP A 591 -13.86 41.63 -13.50
N ILE A 592 -13.38 41.61 -12.24
CA ILE A 592 -13.46 42.74 -11.31
C ILE A 592 -12.58 43.90 -11.77
N ARG A 593 -11.33 43.63 -12.14
CA ARG A 593 -10.39 44.65 -12.64
C ARG A 593 -10.92 45.34 -13.89
N ARG A 594 -11.63 44.61 -14.74
CA ARG A 594 -12.27 45.12 -15.97
C ARG A 594 -13.66 45.74 -15.75
N TRP A 595 -14.14 45.83 -14.49
CA TRP A 595 -15.43 46.42 -14.13
C TRP A 595 -16.65 45.82 -14.86
N LYS A 596 -16.59 44.53 -15.19
CA LYS A 596 -17.64 43.86 -15.96
C LYS A 596 -19.00 43.85 -15.24
N ASN A 597 -18.98 43.76 -13.91
CA ASN A 597 -20.15 43.90 -13.04
C ASN A 597 -19.91 45.05 -12.03
N PRO A 598 -20.37 46.28 -12.31
CA PRO A 598 -20.03 47.46 -11.51
C PRO A 598 -20.53 47.40 -10.07
N VAL A 599 -21.65 46.71 -9.81
CA VAL A 599 -22.18 46.56 -8.45
C VAL A 599 -21.25 45.72 -7.58
N THR A 600 -20.77 44.59 -8.10
CA THR A 600 -19.87 43.70 -7.35
C THR A 600 -18.50 44.32 -7.12
N THR A 601 -18.00 45.12 -8.08
CA THR A 601 -16.73 45.82 -7.91
C THR A 601 -16.85 46.89 -6.84
N VAL A 602 -17.89 47.73 -6.85
CA VAL A 602 -18.12 48.75 -5.81
C VAL A 602 -18.23 48.12 -4.43
N LEU A 603 -18.99 47.04 -4.27
CA LEU A 603 -19.09 46.31 -2.99
C LEU A 603 -17.73 45.78 -2.51
N LEU A 604 -16.91 45.25 -3.42
CA LEU A 604 -15.56 44.76 -3.09
C LEU A 604 -14.63 45.91 -2.68
N HIS A 605 -14.73 47.08 -3.32
CA HIS A 605 -13.94 48.26 -2.93
C HIS A 605 -14.35 48.77 -1.54
N ILE A 606 -15.66 48.79 -1.24
CA ILE A 606 -16.15 49.13 0.11
C ILE A 606 -15.60 48.13 1.13
N LEU A 607 -15.69 46.81 0.85
CA LEU A 607 -15.13 45.79 1.73
C LEU A 607 -13.63 45.96 1.92
N TYR A 608 -12.88 46.22 0.84
CA TYR A 608 -11.45 46.46 0.88
C TYR A 608 -11.10 47.67 1.77
N LEU A 609 -11.81 48.79 1.64
CA LEU A 609 -11.61 49.98 2.48
C LEU A 609 -11.86 49.66 3.97
N VAL A 610 -12.94 48.93 4.28
CA VAL A 610 -13.24 48.49 5.66
C VAL A 610 -12.13 47.60 6.22
N LEU A 611 -11.61 46.65 5.43
CA LEU A 611 -10.54 45.75 5.87
C LEU A 611 -9.18 46.46 6.04
N VAL A 612 -8.90 47.49 5.24
CA VAL A 612 -7.69 48.32 5.37
C VAL A 612 -7.77 49.19 6.64
N TRP A 613 -8.94 49.75 6.95
CA TRP A 613 -9.13 50.54 8.17
C TRP A 613 -9.20 49.71 9.44
N TYR A 614 -9.66 48.45 9.34
CA TYR A 614 -9.77 47.51 10.46
C TYR A 614 -9.04 46.20 10.12
N PRO A 615 -7.69 46.17 10.15
CA PRO A 615 -6.91 44.98 9.80
C PRO A 615 -7.22 43.79 10.71
N ASP A 616 -7.68 44.04 11.94
CA ASP A 616 -8.10 43.01 12.90
C ASP A 616 -9.29 42.17 12.37
N LEU A 617 -10.09 42.70 11.44
CA LEU A 617 -11.24 41.99 10.83
C LEU A 617 -10.86 41.12 9.62
N VAL A 618 -9.63 41.20 9.10
CA VAL A 618 -9.20 40.45 7.90
C VAL A 618 -9.30 38.94 8.10
N VAL A 619 -8.79 38.43 9.22
CA VAL A 619 -8.80 36.98 9.50
C VAL A 619 -10.22 36.48 9.84
N PRO A 620 -11.01 37.13 10.72
CA PRO A 620 -12.41 36.76 10.97
C PRO A 620 -13.27 36.75 9.70
N THR A 621 -13.17 37.78 8.85
CA THR A 621 -13.96 37.84 7.60
C THR A 621 -13.57 36.72 6.64
N GLY A 622 -12.28 36.38 6.55
CA GLY A 622 -11.79 35.23 5.78
C GLY A 622 -12.43 33.89 6.21
N PHE A 623 -12.43 33.59 7.51
CA PHE A 623 -13.07 32.37 8.03
C PHE A 623 -14.60 32.37 7.85
N LEU A 624 -15.25 33.53 8.00
CA LEU A 624 -16.68 33.68 7.74
C LEU A 624 -17.03 33.36 6.28
N TYR A 625 -16.22 33.81 5.30
CA TYR A 625 -16.41 33.43 3.91
C TYR A 625 -16.28 31.92 3.68
N VAL A 626 -15.33 31.24 4.34
CA VAL A 626 -15.21 29.78 4.27
C VAL A 626 -16.47 29.10 4.80
N VAL A 627 -17.05 29.59 5.90
CA VAL A 627 -18.33 29.10 6.46
C VAL A 627 -19.47 29.29 5.47
N LEU A 628 -19.61 30.48 4.89
CA LEU A 628 -20.67 30.78 3.92
C LEU A 628 -20.53 29.91 2.64
N ILE A 629 -19.31 29.74 2.13
CA ILE A 629 -19.02 28.86 0.99
C ILE A 629 -19.34 27.40 1.35
N GLY A 630 -19.00 26.96 2.56
CA GLY A 630 -19.36 25.65 3.09
C GLY A 630 -20.88 25.43 3.10
N ILE A 631 -21.64 26.35 3.69
CA ILE A 631 -23.10 26.27 3.72
C ILE A 631 -23.69 26.30 2.30
N TRP A 632 -23.14 27.12 1.41
CA TRP A 632 -23.57 27.18 0.02
C TRP A 632 -23.34 25.85 -0.72
N TYR A 633 -22.17 25.24 -0.56
CA TYR A 633 -21.85 23.96 -1.20
C TYR A 633 -22.66 22.77 -0.66
N TYR A 634 -23.30 22.89 0.50
CA TYR A 634 -24.24 21.88 0.99
C TYR A 634 -25.36 21.58 -0.01
N ARG A 635 -25.80 22.59 -0.78
CA ARG A 635 -26.81 22.44 -1.84
C ARG A 635 -26.35 21.52 -2.98
N PHE A 636 -25.04 21.45 -3.20
CA PHE A 636 -24.42 20.69 -4.29
C PHE A 636 -23.75 19.39 -3.80
N ARG A 637 -24.09 18.93 -2.58
CA ARG A 637 -23.49 17.74 -1.98
C ARG A 637 -23.74 16.47 -2.80
N PRO A 638 -22.79 15.52 -2.82
CA PRO A 638 -23.01 14.22 -3.43
C PRO A 638 -24.11 13.45 -2.67
N LYS A 639 -25.08 12.89 -3.40
CA LYS A 639 -26.20 12.13 -2.82
C LYS A 639 -25.98 10.61 -2.82
N ILE A 640 -25.09 10.12 -3.69
CA ILE A 640 -24.82 8.68 -3.89
C ILE A 640 -23.38 8.40 -3.46
N PRO A 641 -23.11 7.36 -2.65
CA PRO A 641 -21.77 6.91 -2.34
C PRO A 641 -21.08 6.50 -3.63
N ALA A 642 -19.98 7.19 -3.93
CA ALA A 642 -19.31 7.03 -5.21
C ALA A 642 -18.59 5.70 -5.31
N GLY A 643 -18.78 5.01 -6.43
CA GLY A 643 -18.02 3.82 -6.82
C GLY A 643 -16.69 4.16 -7.50
N MET A 644 -16.12 3.16 -8.18
CA MET A 644 -14.93 3.36 -9.01
C MET A 644 -15.25 4.26 -10.20
N ASP A 645 -14.35 5.19 -10.53
CA ASP A 645 -14.57 6.20 -11.56
C ASP A 645 -13.62 5.97 -12.75
N THR A 646 -14.21 5.67 -13.90
CA THR A 646 -13.53 5.34 -15.16
C THR A 646 -12.82 6.54 -15.75
N ARG A 647 -13.45 7.72 -15.71
CA ARG A 647 -12.90 8.97 -16.25
C ARG A 647 -11.78 9.51 -15.38
N LEU A 648 -11.95 9.43 -14.06
CA LEU A 648 -10.88 9.76 -13.12
C LEU A 648 -9.66 8.86 -13.34
N SER A 649 -9.89 7.58 -13.62
CA SER A 649 -8.83 6.59 -13.89
C SER A 649 -8.26 6.65 -15.31
N GLN A 650 -8.75 7.57 -16.17
CA GLN A 650 -8.41 7.68 -17.59
C GLN A 650 -8.54 6.35 -18.35
N ALA A 651 -9.55 5.54 -18.02
CA ALA A 651 -9.68 4.19 -18.57
C ALA A 651 -10.52 4.11 -19.88
N GLU A 652 -11.22 5.19 -20.26
CA GLU A 652 -12.10 5.24 -21.44
C GLU A 652 -11.37 5.60 -22.76
N ALA A 653 -10.20 6.25 -22.69
CA ALA A 653 -9.48 6.79 -23.85
C ALA A 653 -8.00 6.35 -23.86
N VAL A 654 -7.75 5.06 -23.68
CA VAL A 654 -6.40 4.48 -23.52
C VAL A 654 -5.93 3.85 -24.82
N ASP A 655 -4.70 4.16 -25.23
CA ASP A 655 -4.07 3.53 -26.38
C ASP A 655 -3.72 2.06 -26.07
N PRO A 656 -3.91 1.11 -27.00
CA PRO A 656 -3.58 -0.32 -26.79
C PRO A 656 -2.14 -0.56 -26.34
N ASP A 657 -1.19 0.29 -26.79
CA ASP A 657 0.21 0.24 -26.39
C ASP A 657 0.42 0.56 -24.90
N GLU A 658 -0.37 1.48 -24.32
CA GLU A 658 -0.32 1.83 -22.89
C GLU A 658 -0.89 0.71 -22.01
N LEU A 659 -1.88 -0.03 -22.53
CA LEU A 659 -2.43 -1.21 -21.86
C LEU A 659 -1.44 -2.38 -21.91
N ASP A 660 -0.88 -2.70 -23.08
CA ASP A 660 0.11 -3.79 -23.20
C ASP A 660 1.40 -3.48 -22.42
N GLU A 661 1.66 -2.22 -22.12
CA GLU A 661 2.67 -1.82 -21.14
C GLU A 661 2.26 -2.25 -19.72
N GLU A 662 1.08 -1.88 -19.22
CA GLU A 662 0.60 -2.19 -17.86
C GLU A 662 0.48 -3.72 -17.58
N PHE A 663 0.25 -4.54 -18.61
CA PHE A 663 0.14 -6.01 -18.50
C PHE A 663 1.44 -6.79 -18.75
N ASP A 664 2.57 -6.12 -19.02
CA ASP A 664 3.85 -6.78 -19.23
C ASP A 664 4.48 -7.23 -17.90
N THR A 665 4.94 -8.48 -17.84
CA THR A 665 5.56 -9.09 -16.66
C THR A 665 7.05 -8.82 -16.60
N MET A 666 7.69 -9.05 -15.46
CA MET A 666 9.16 -8.98 -15.31
C MET A 666 9.67 -10.40 -15.00
N PRO A 667 10.44 -11.05 -15.88
CA PRO A 667 10.96 -10.58 -17.18
C PRO A 667 9.88 -10.41 -18.26
N SER A 668 10.10 -9.45 -19.17
CA SER A 668 9.16 -9.15 -20.27
C SER A 668 9.08 -10.33 -21.23
N SER A 669 7.86 -10.66 -21.66
CA SER A 669 7.61 -11.74 -22.61
C SER A 669 7.74 -11.29 -24.08
N LYS A 670 8.21 -10.06 -24.33
CA LYS A 670 8.24 -9.42 -25.66
C LYS A 670 9.64 -9.46 -26.28
N SER A 671 9.70 -9.16 -27.57
CA SER A 671 10.95 -9.10 -28.33
C SER A 671 11.84 -7.92 -27.89
N PRO A 672 13.17 -8.05 -28.00
CA PRO A 672 14.13 -7.05 -27.52
C PRO A 672 13.94 -5.65 -28.13
N ASP A 673 13.45 -5.54 -29.36
CA ASP A 673 13.24 -4.25 -30.04
C ASP A 673 12.05 -3.45 -29.47
N VAL A 674 10.96 -4.14 -29.13
CA VAL A 674 9.80 -3.53 -28.45
C VAL A 674 10.17 -3.15 -27.03
N ILE A 675 11.02 -3.95 -26.39
CA ILE A 675 11.58 -3.67 -25.08
C ILE A 675 12.43 -2.39 -25.14
N GLN A 676 13.28 -2.22 -26.16
CA GLN A 676 14.10 -1.02 -26.37
C GLN A 676 13.24 0.24 -26.52
N MET A 677 12.19 0.19 -27.35
CA MET A 677 11.22 1.29 -27.52
C MET A 677 10.42 1.62 -26.23
N ARG A 678 10.15 0.63 -25.37
CA ARG A 678 9.50 0.82 -24.06
C ARG A 678 10.46 1.31 -22.98
N TYR A 679 11.74 0.92 -23.04
CA TYR A 679 12.79 1.44 -22.17
C TYR A 679 13.08 2.92 -22.47
N ASP A 680 12.96 3.34 -23.74
CA ASP A 680 12.95 4.76 -24.13
C ASP A 680 11.77 5.54 -23.50
N ARG A 681 10.69 4.87 -23.09
CA ARG A 681 9.52 5.47 -22.40
C ARG A 681 9.63 5.58 -20.87
N LEU A 682 10.78 5.33 -20.25
CA LEU A 682 11.05 5.71 -18.86
C LEU A 682 10.07 5.09 -17.83
N ARG A 683 10.01 3.75 -17.83
CA ARG A 683 8.96 2.97 -17.14
C ARG A 683 8.99 3.01 -15.62
N MET A 684 10.18 3.16 -15.01
CA MET A 684 10.28 3.14 -13.56
C MET A 684 10.20 4.55 -12.94
N LEU A 685 10.49 5.61 -13.71
CA LEU A 685 10.43 7.04 -13.29
C LEU A 685 9.05 7.42 -12.98
N ALA A 686 8.25 7.07 -13.96
CA ALA A 686 6.98 7.62 -14.05
C ALA A 686 6.17 6.90 -12.97
N ALA A 687 6.64 5.75 -12.42
CA ALA A 687 6.16 5.16 -11.17
C ALA A 687 6.26 6.16 -10.02
N ARG A 688 7.46 6.71 -9.81
CA ARG A 688 7.76 7.64 -8.72
C ARG A 688 7.10 8.99 -8.95
N VAL A 689 7.20 9.55 -10.16
CA VAL A 689 6.48 10.77 -10.55
C VAL A 689 4.96 10.58 -10.39
N GLN A 690 4.41 9.44 -10.80
CA GLN A 690 3.00 9.10 -10.57
C GLN A 690 2.67 9.02 -9.09
N THR A 691 3.56 8.49 -8.24
CA THR A 691 3.33 8.49 -6.78
C THR A 691 3.34 9.92 -6.21
N VAL A 692 4.30 10.76 -6.59
CA VAL A 692 4.40 12.15 -6.11
C VAL A 692 3.25 13.02 -6.63
N LEU A 693 2.92 12.93 -7.91
CA LEU A 693 1.73 13.57 -8.49
C LEU A 693 0.46 13.08 -7.81
N GLY A 694 0.39 11.77 -7.52
CA GLY A 694 -0.69 11.15 -6.77
C GLY A 694 -0.80 11.69 -5.34
N ASP A 695 0.31 11.91 -4.66
CA ASP A 695 0.37 12.47 -3.31
C ASP A 695 -0.02 13.94 -3.30
N PHE A 696 0.48 14.75 -4.24
CA PHE A 696 0.09 16.15 -4.39
C PHE A 696 -1.40 16.28 -4.69
N ALA A 697 -1.91 15.48 -5.63
CA ALA A 697 -3.35 15.38 -5.91
C ALA A 697 -4.13 14.99 -4.65
N THR A 698 -3.65 14.01 -3.88
CA THR A 698 -4.28 13.55 -2.64
C THR A 698 -4.37 14.66 -1.60
N GLN A 699 -3.30 15.44 -1.39
CA GLN A 699 -3.35 16.58 -0.44
C GLN A 699 -4.30 17.68 -0.92
N GLY A 700 -4.26 18.01 -2.22
CA GLY A 700 -5.16 18.99 -2.82
C GLY A 700 -6.63 18.60 -2.72
N GLU A 701 -6.96 17.33 -2.94
CA GLU A 701 -8.31 16.81 -2.80
C GLU A 701 -8.80 16.80 -1.35
N ARG A 702 -7.91 16.54 -0.38
CA ARG A 702 -8.23 16.67 1.05
C ARG A 702 -8.56 18.11 1.42
N LEU A 703 -7.85 19.09 0.86
CA LEU A 703 -8.17 20.50 1.03
C LEU A 703 -9.58 20.80 0.49
N GLN A 704 -9.90 20.30 -0.71
CA GLN A 704 -11.25 20.45 -1.29
C GLN A 704 -12.32 19.69 -0.48
N ALA A 705 -11.97 18.57 0.14
CA ALA A 705 -12.86 17.76 0.97
C ALA A 705 -13.39 18.50 2.19
N LEU A 706 -12.67 19.53 2.68
CA LEU A 706 -13.08 20.38 3.81
C LEU A 706 -14.42 21.08 3.59
N VAL A 707 -14.73 21.44 2.34
CA VAL A 707 -15.88 22.30 2.01
C VAL A 707 -16.87 21.60 1.04
N SER A 708 -16.48 20.47 0.45
CA SER A 708 -17.26 19.77 -0.59
C SER A 708 -18.32 18.79 -0.07
N TRP A 709 -18.49 18.64 1.25
CA TRP A 709 -19.47 17.74 1.88
C TRP A 709 -19.36 16.27 1.46
N ARG A 710 -18.17 15.83 1.01
CA ARG A 710 -17.90 14.41 0.71
C ARG A 710 -17.92 13.54 1.96
N ASP A 711 -17.44 14.09 3.06
CA ASP A 711 -17.65 13.57 4.41
C ASP A 711 -18.55 14.56 5.15
N PRO A 712 -19.85 14.23 5.33
CA PRO A 712 -20.80 15.12 5.99
C PRO A 712 -20.43 15.44 7.44
N ARG A 713 -19.71 14.56 8.15
CA ARG A 713 -19.38 14.72 9.57
C ARG A 713 -18.15 15.61 9.72
N ALA A 714 -17.11 15.33 8.95
CA ALA A 714 -15.90 16.15 8.94
C ALA A 714 -16.20 17.59 8.48
N THR A 715 -17.00 17.77 7.42
CA THR A 715 -17.34 19.10 6.91
C THR A 715 -18.15 19.90 7.94
N LYS A 716 -19.11 19.29 8.63
CA LYS A 716 -19.85 19.94 9.74
C LYS A 716 -18.92 20.37 10.86
N LEU A 717 -18.00 19.50 11.28
CA LEU A 717 -17.03 19.81 12.33
C LEU A 717 -16.10 20.95 11.91
N PHE A 718 -15.59 20.92 10.68
CA PHE A 718 -14.74 21.98 10.14
C PHE A 718 -15.45 23.33 10.08
N ILE A 719 -16.66 23.38 9.54
CA ILE A 719 -17.47 24.61 9.50
C ILE A 719 -17.75 25.13 10.93
N GLY A 720 -18.08 24.25 11.87
CA GLY A 720 -18.28 24.61 13.28
C GLY A 720 -17.01 25.18 13.94
N VAL A 721 -15.85 24.57 13.69
CA VAL A 721 -14.55 25.07 14.18
C VAL A 721 -14.20 26.42 13.52
N CYS A 722 -14.41 26.58 12.22
CA CYS A 722 -14.20 27.87 11.54
C CYS A 722 -15.11 28.96 12.11
N LEU A 723 -16.37 28.64 12.42
CA LEU A 723 -17.30 29.57 13.05
C LEU A 723 -16.86 29.93 14.48
N ALA A 724 -16.42 28.97 15.28
CA ALA A 724 -15.88 29.22 16.62
C ALA A 724 -14.61 30.08 16.59
N ILE A 725 -13.70 29.83 15.64
CA ILE A 725 -12.51 30.66 15.41
C ILE A 725 -12.92 32.08 15.02
N THR A 726 -13.91 32.23 14.12
CA THR A 726 -14.43 33.54 13.71
C THR A 726 -14.96 34.33 14.91
N VAL A 727 -15.79 33.71 15.75
CA VAL A 727 -16.34 34.35 16.95
C VAL A 727 -15.23 34.71 17.95
N THR A 728 -14.25 33.82 18.15
CA THR A 728 -13.14 34.05 19.09
C THR A 728 -12.24 35.20 18.63
N LEU A 729 -11.87 35.22 17.35
CA LEU A 729 -11.04 36.29 16.77
C LEU A 729 -11.79 37.62 16.66
N TYR A 730 -13.12 37.59 16.57
CA TYR A 730 -13.94 38.79 16.63
C TYR A 730 -14.02 39.36 18.06
N ALA A 731 -14.10 38.49 19.08
CA ALA A 731 -14.21 38.89 20.47
C ALA A 731 -12.86 39.27 21.12
N MET A 732 -11.75 38.67 20.67
CA MET A 732 -10.42 38.82 21.27
C MET A 732 -9.45 39.56 20.33
N PRO A 733 -8.69 40.56 20.81
CA PRO A 733 -7.67 41.20 19.99
C PRO A 733 -6.63 40.19 19.46
N PRO A 734 -6.19 40.28 18.19
CA PRO A 734 -5.29 39.29 17.59
C PRO A 734 -3.93 39.22 18.31
N LYS A 735 -3.51 40.31 18.97
CA LYS A 735 -2.31 40.34 19.82
C LYS A 735 -2.37 39.33 20.96
N MET A 736 -3.51 39.20 21.64
CA MET A 736 -3.69 38.25 22.74
C MET A 736 -3.62 36.80 22.24
N VAL A 737 -4.19 36.55 21.06
CA VAL A 737 -4.14 35.23 20.42
C VAL A 737 -2.71 34.88 20.01
N ALA A 738 -1.95 35.84 19.45
CA ALA A 738 -0.55 35.64 19.11
C ALA A 738 0.32 35.32 20.35
N VAL A 739 0.09 36.02 21.47
CA VAL A 739 0.76 35.73 22.74
C VAL A 739 0.43 34.32 23.24
N ALA A 740 -0.85 33.93 23.23
CA ALA A 740 -1.27 32.58 23.64
C ALA A 740 -0.65 31.49 22.74
N LEU A 741 -0.64 31.69 21.42
CA LEU A 741 0.00 30.79 20.46
C LEU A 741 1.52 30.70 20.68
N GLY A 742 2.17 31.82 20.99
CA GLY A 742 3.59 31.88 21.33
C GLY A 742 3.93 31.04 22.55
N PHE A 743 3.18 31.20 23.66
CA PHE A 743 3.35 30.37 24.85
C PHE A 743 3.04 28.89 24.60
N TYR A 744 2.02 28.59 23.80
CA TYR A 744 1.70 27.21 23.42
C TYR A 744 2.82 26.56 22.59
N TYR A 745 3.45 27.31 21.68
CA TYR A 745 4.57 26.83 20.86
C TYR A 745 5.85 26.65 21.68
N LEU A 746 6.16 27.61 22.56
CA LEU A 746 7.32 27.60 23.45
C LEU A 746 7.12 26.72 24.69
N ARG A 747 6.00 26.00 24.81
CA ARG A 747 5.74 25.11 25.95
C ARG A 747 6.89 24.12 26.17
N HIS A 748 7.19 23.87 27.44
CA HIS A 748 8.24 22.95 27.86
C HIS A 748 8.08 21.56 27.21
N PRO A 749 9.18 20.86 26.84
CA PRO A 749 9.12 19.54 26.20
C PRO A 749 8.28 18.50 26.95
N MET A 750 8.21 18.58 28.28
CA MET A 750 7.34 17.72 29.11
C MET A 750 5.85 17.83 28.73
N PHE A 751 5.39 18.99 28.26
CA PHE A 751 4.01 19.21 27.80
C PHE A 751 3.85 18.99 26.29
N ARG A 752 4.91 18.56 25.58
CA ARG A 752 4.86 18.23 24.16
C ARG A 752 4.56 16.74 24.00
N ASN A 753 3.35 16.43 23.56
CA ASN A 753 3.03 15.07 23.15
C ASN A 753 3.80 14.70 21.87
N PRO A 754 4.44 13.52 21.78
CA PRO A 754 5.12 13.04 20.57
C PRO A 754 4.14 12.66 19.44
N MET A 755 2.84 12.79 19.70
CA MET A 755 1.77 12.49 18.77
C MET A 755 1.53 13.63 17.78
N PRO A 756 1.07 13.31 16.55
CA PRO A 756 0.61 14.32 15.61
C PRO A 756 -0.54 15.15 16.18
N SER A 757 -0.58 16.45 15.84
CA SER A 757 -1.62 17.37 16.28
C SER A 757 -3.01 16.94 15.78
N ALA A 758 -4.06 17.30 16.53
CA ALA A 758 -5.44 16.99 16.15
C ALA A 758 -5.82 17.57 14.78
N THR A 759 -5.29 18.74 14.41
CA THR A 759 -5.48 19.37 13.10
C THR A 759 -4.88 18.54 11.96
N LEU A 760 -3.67 18.01 12.15
CA LEU A 760 -3.00 17.16 11.19
C LEU A 760 -3.68 15.78 11.07
N ASN A 761 -4.18 15.24 12.18
CA ASN A 761 -4.97 14.01 12.21
C ASN A 761 -6.28 14.18 11.44
N PHE A 762 -7.02 15.26 11.71
CA PHE A 762 -8.24 15.62 11.00
C PHE A 762 -7.99 15.70 9.49
N PHE A 763 -6.94 16.40 9.06
CA PHE A 763 -6.61 16.54 7.64
C PHE A 763 -6.24 15.21 6.97
N ARG A 764 -5.45 14.35 7.63
CA ARG A 764 -5.08 13.03 7.09
C ARG A 764 -6.28 12.08 6.94
N ARG A 765 -7.33 12.28 7.73
CA ARG A 765 -8.57 11.47 7.74
C ARG A 765 -9.56 11.84 6.63
N LEU A 766 -9.43 13.01 6.03
CA LEU A 766 -10.30 13.47 4.95
C LEU A 766 -10.22 12.56 3.72
N PRO A 767 -11.33 12.39 2.98
CA PRO A 767 -11.39 11.53 1.81
C PRO A 767 -10.57 12.09 0.66
N SER A 768 -9.76 11.23 0.03
CA SER A 768 -9.14 11.49 -1.26
C SER A 768 -9.80 10.66 -2.35
N LEU A 769 -9.63 11.03 -3.61
CA LEU A 769 -10.15 10.29 -4.77
C LEU A 769 -9.26 9.10 -5.15
N SER A 770 -8.12 8.92 -4.48
CA SER A 770 -7.19 7.81 -4.72
C SER A 770 -7.82 6.42 -4.53
N ASP A 771 -8.87 6.33 -3.70
CA ASP A 771 -9.61 5.08 -3.43
C ASP A 771 -10.51 4.66 -4.59
N ARG A 772 -10.78 5.58 -5.54
CA ARG A 772 -11.63 5.35 -6.73
C ARG A 772 -10.84 4.98 -7.99
N LEU A 773 -9.51 4.93 -7.90
CA LEU A 773 -8.61 4.59 -9.00
C LEU A 773 -8.45 3.07 -9.18
N ILE A 774 -8.39 2.61 -10.43
CA ILE A 774 -8.05 1.22 -10.78
C ILE A 774 -6.51 1.05 -10.79
N LYS A 775 -5.93 0.10 -10.00
CA LYS A 775 -4.47 -0.10 -9.82
C LYS A 775 -3.93 -1.53 -10.06
N MET A 776 -2.65 -1.65 -10.50
CA MET A 776 -1.83 -2.90 -10.70
C MET A 776 -0.27 -2.77 -10.42
N SER A 777 0.53 -3.90 -10.46
CA SER A 777 1.68 -4.37 -9.57
C SER A 777 3.16 -4.38 -10.00
N THR A 778 4.12 -4.17 -9.05
CA THR A 778 5.62 -4.46 -8.95
C THR A 778 6.74 -3.34 -8.96
N PHE A 779 7.96 -3.59 -8.38
CA PHE A 779 8.93 -2.64 -7.68
C PHE A 779 10.41 -2.49 -8.24
N PRO A 780 11.27 -1.50 -7.77
CA PRO A 780 12.65 -1.17 -8.29
C PRO A 780 13.84 -0.82 -7.28
N GLY A 781 15.08 -0.43 -7.76
CA GLY A 781 16.18 0.35 -7.05
C GLY A 781 17.58 0.52 -7.80
N LEU A 782 18.46 1.58 -7.57
CA LEU A 782 19.82 1.91 -8.24
C LEU A 782 20.91 2.94 -7.63
N TYR A 783 22.10 3.21 -8.29
CA TYR A 783 23.55 3.48 -7.83
C TYR A 783 24.40 4.73 -8.35
N PHE A 784 25.02 5.67 -7.56
CA PHE A 784 26.00 6.75 -8.01
C PHE A 784 27.23 6.92 -7.07
N ASP A 785 28.52 6.58 -7.39
CA ASP A 785 29.62 6.83 -6.40
C ASP A 785 31.16 6.78 -6.75
N ILE A 786 31.66 6.88 -8.00
CA ILE A 786 33.12 6.64 -8.25
C ILE A 786 34.04 7.85 -8.01
N GLY A 787 35.06 7.68 -7.15
CA GLY A 787 36.08 8.69 -6.85
C GLY A 787 35.58 9.90 -6.03
N LYS A 788 34.27 9.98 -5.78
CA LYS A 788 33.61 11.06 -5.05
C LYS A 788 34.09 11.16 -3.61
N LYS A 789 34.28 10.02 -2.93
CA LYS A 789 34.70 9.97 -1.53
C LYS A 789 36.05 10.64 -1.29
N ALA A 790 37.05 10.41 -2.15
CA ALA A 790 38.36 11.07 -2.05
C ALA A 790 38.25 12.60 -2.27
N LYS A 791 37.48 13.03 -3.29
CA LYS A 791 37.26 14.45 -3.60
C LYS A 791 36.50 15.19 -2.49
N ASP A 792 35.53 14.52 -1.86
CA ASP A 792 34.74 15.07 -0.76
C ASP A 792 35.59 15.35 0.50
N VAL A 793 36.71 14.63 0.70
CA VAL A 793 37.66 14.93 1.79
C VAL A 793 38.62 16.06 1.42
N LEU A 794 39.16 16.05 0.20
CA LEU A 794 40.26 16.94 -0.19
C LEU A 794 39.83 18.34 -0.65
N ARG A 795 38.60 18.49 -1.15
CA ARG A 795 38.16 19.73 -1.84
C ARG A 795 36.80 20.26 -1.43
N LYS A 796 35.89 19.40 -0.98
CA LYS A 796 34.54 19.82 -0.58
C LYS A 796 34.56 20.53 0.78
N ASP A 797 33.79 21.60 0.88
CA ASP A 797 33.65 22.48 2.05
C ASP A 797 34.85 23.42 2.34
N TYR A 798 35.93 23.33 1.56
CA TYR A 798 36.98 24.35 1.58
C TYR A 798 36.50 25.59 0.81
N ALA A 799 36.71 26.79 1.37
CA ALA A 799 36.30 28.03 0.74
C ALA A 799 37.16 28.33 -0.49
N HIS A 800 36.59 28.23 -1.69
CA HIS A 800 37.25 28.62 -2.94
C HIS A 800 36.36 29.66 -3.62
N PRO A 801 36.91 30.83 -4.00
CA PRO A 801 36.12 31.84 -4.70
C PRO A 801 35.70 31.30 -6.07
N SER A 802 34.42 31.46 -6.41
CA SER A 802 33.92 31.17 -7.76
C SER A 802 34.47 32.20 -8.76
N PRO A 803 34.72 31.82 -10.03
CA PRO A 803 35.26 32.73 -11.06
C PRO A 803 34.46 34.02 -11.17
N ILE A 804 33.13 33.94 -11.06
CA ILE A 804 32.23 35.08 -10.95
C ILE A 804 31.58 35.07 -9.56
N HIS A 805 31.64 36.19 -8.86
CA HIS A 805 31.11 36.37 -7.51
C HIS A 805 30.56 37.79 -7.35
N PHE A 806 29.65 37.98 -6.39
CA PHE A 806 29.20 39.32 -6.03
C PHE A 806 30.18 39.91 -5.04
N HIS A 807 30.75 41.07 -5.40
CA HIS A 807 31.63 41.83 -4.53
C HIS A 807 30.80 42.86 -3.74
N TYR A 808 30.84 42.79 -2.41
CA TYR A 808 30.27 43.82 -1.54
C TYR A 808 31.25 44.22 -0.44
N GLN A 809 31.83 45.42 -0.58
CA GLN A 809 32.81 46.00 0.33
C GLN A 809 34.08 45.14 0.53
N PHE A 810 34.12 44.33 1.59
CA PHE A 810 35.27 43.47 1.95
C PHE A 810 34.97 41.98 1.81
N MET A 811 33.77 41.62 1.33
CA MET A 811 33.29 40.24 1.27
C MET A 811 32.81 39.88 -0.14
N ASP A 812 33.38 38.80 -0.66
CA ASP A 812 32.89 38.16 -1.88
C ASP A 812 31.90 37.06 -1.48
N TYR A 813 30.71 37.09 -2.08
CA TYR A 813 29.68 36.09 -1.79
C TYR A 813 29.09 35.47 -3.06
N ASN A 814 28.68 34.21 -2.92
CA ASN A 814 27.94 33.45 -3.91
C ASN A 814 26.80 32.68 -3.24
N VAL A 815 25.75 32.36 -4.01
CA VAL A 815 24.61 31.58 -3.51
C VAL A 815 24.52 30.29 -4.28
N ASP A 816 24.77 29.18 -3.59
CA ASP A 816 24.65 27.82 -4.12
C ASP A 816 23.27 27.22 -3.79
N LEU A 817 22.44 27.09 -4.82
CA LEU A 817 21.17 26.39 -4.78
C LEU A 817 21.33 25.04 -5.47
N SER A 818 21.46 23.96 -4.67
CA SER A 818 21.43 22.59 -5.18
C SER A 818 20.13 21.91 -4.81
N CYS A 819 19.30 21.61 -5.80
CA CYS A 819 18.13 20.77 -5.64
C CYS A 819 18.43 19.41 -6.26
N GLN A 820 18.65 18.43 -5.38
CA GLN A 820 18.83 17.04 -5.79
C GLN A 820 17.49 16.35 -5.70
N VAL A 821 16.97 15.95 -6.85
CA VAL A 821 15.75 15.14 -6.92
C VAL A 821 16.20 13.71 -7.15
N ASP A 822 16.30 12.98 -6.06
CA ASP A 822 16.66 11.58 -6.12
C ASP A 822 15.54 10.79 -6.81
N GLU A 823 15.98 9.88 -7.70
CA GLU A 823 15.16 8.97 -8.50
C GLU A 823 14.04 9.66 -9.28
N ILE A 824 14.47 10.52 -10.23
CA ILE A 824 13.87 10.70 -11.57
C ILE A 824 12.73 9.71 -11.86
N VAL A 825 13.03 8.39 -11.96
CA VAL A 825 14.33 7.74 -12.26
C VAL A 825 14.76 6.55 -11.42
N PRO A 826 14.16 5.34 -11.39
CA PRO A 826 14.90 4.17 -10.92
C PRO A 826 16.03 3.85 -11.88
N GLY A 827 17.21 4.25 -11.46
CA GLY A 827 18.38 4.37 -12.31
C GLY A 827 18.79 5.79 -12.57
N PHE A 828 17.88 6.78 -12.65
CA PHE A 828 18.30 8.17 -12.82
C PHE A 828 18.04 9.15 -11.72
N ARG A 829 19.05 9.99 -11.53
CA ARG A 829 19.05 11.13 -10.65
C ARG A 829 19.05 12.39 -11.49
N SER A 830 18.23 13.38 -11.15
CA SER A 830 18.40 14.73 -11.68
C SER A 830 18.93 15.62 -10.59
N LEU A 831 20.01 16.33 -10.90
CA LEU A 831 20.62 17.31 -10.04
C LEU A 831 20.49 18.67 -10.74
N PHE A 832 19.71 19.55 -10.12
CA PHE A 832 19.69 20.96 -10.48
C PHE A 832 20.65 21.69 -9.57
N LYS A 833 21.73 22.24 -10.13
CA LYS A 833 22.68 23.05 -9.39
C LYS A 833 22.76 24.43 -10.02
N CYS A 834 22.40 25.46 -9.27
CA CYS A 834 22.52 26.85 -9.68
C CYS A 834 23.41 27.56 -8.66
N THR A 835 24.51 28.11 -9.14
CA THR A 835 25.43 28.96 -8.38
C THR A 835 25.26 30.37 -8.94
N ILE A 836 24.63 31.26 -8.19
CA ILE A 836 24.36 32.64 -8.64
C ILE A 836 25.53 33.53 -8.18
N PRO A 837 26.18 34.30 -9.09
CA PRO A 837 25.88 34.54 -10.51
C PRO A 837 26.61 33.64 -11.52
N ASP A 838 27.44 32.71 -11.05
CA ASP A 838 28.49 32.00 -11.80
C ASP A 838 28.00 30.99 -12.85
N SER A 839 27.06 30.09 -12.50
CA SER A 839 26.64 29.03 -13.42
C SER A 839 25.29 28.39 -13.07
N GLY A 840 24.60 27.88 -14.10
CA GLY A 840 23.41 27.06 -13.96
C GLY A 840 23.62 25.74 -14.66
N LYS A 841 23.54 24.61 -13.94
CA LYS A 841 23.77 23.27 -14.48
C LYS A 841 22.60 22.35 -14.15
N VAL A 842 22.13 21.64 -15.16
CA VAL A 842 21.10 20.60 -15.08
C VAL A 842 21.75 19.29 -15.48
N GLU A 843 21.83 18.37 -14.53
CA GLU A 843 22.48 17.07 -14.73
C GLU A 843 21.45 15.95 -14.62
N LEU A 844 21.36 15.13 -15.66
CA LEU A 844 20.47 13.97 -15.75
C LEU A 844 21.34 12.71 -15.79
N GLN A 845 21.14 11.78 -14.85
CA GLN A 845 22.11 10.73 -14.62
C GLN A 845 21.51 9.32 -14.57
N HIS A 846 21.54 8.51 -15.63
CA HIS A 846 21.16 7.09 -15.64
C HIS A 846 22.22 6.19 -15.00
N LEU A 847 21.79 5.17 -14.28
CA LEU A 847 22.56 4.15 -13.58
C LEU A 847 21.81 2.84 -13.77
N THR A 848 22.53 1.74 -13.89
CA THR A 848 22.10 0.35 -13.86
C THR A 848 23.09 -0.42 -12.96
N ASN A 849 22.85 -1.71 -12.70
CA ASN A 849 23.70 -2.49 -11.79
C ASN A 849 25.16 -2.60 -12.27
N TYR A 850 25.41 -2.35 -13.56
CA TYR A 850 26.74 -2.50 -14.17
C TYR A 850 27.15 -1.35 -15.10
N SER A 851 26.30 -0.35 -15.33
CA SER A 851 26.61 0.81 -16.17
C SER A 851 25.91 2.08 -15.69
N GLY A 852 26.43 3.25 -16.00
CA GLY A 852 25.78 4.52 -15.74
C GLY A 852 26.12 5.54 -16.81
N ILE A 853 25.14 6.31 -17.26
CA ILE A 853 25.27 7.34 -18.29
C ILE A 853 24.74 8.64 -17.72
N THR A 854 25.51 9.72 -17.83
CA THR A 854 25.12 11.06 -17.40
C THR A 854 25.16 12.01 -18.57
N ALA A 855 24.13 12.84 -18.66
CA ALA A 855 24.05 13.95 -19.58
C ALA A 855 23.83 15.22 -18.75
N CYS A 856 24.70 16.21 -18.91
CA CYS A 856 24.62 17.49 -18.23
C CYS A 856 24.53 18.61 -19.25
N LEU A 857 23.55 19.48 -19.08
CA LEU A 857 23.39 20.73 -19.83
C LEU A 857 23.68 21.86 -18.86
N GLY A 858 24.67 22.69 -19.18
CA GLY A 858 25.12 23.77 -18.29
C GLY A 858 25.36 25.07 -19.02
N LEU A 859 25.12 26.17 -18.32
CA LEU A 859 25.56 27.52 -18.68
C LEU A 859 26.73 27.86 -17.75
N GLU A 860 27.88 28.12 -18.34
CA GLU A 860 29.10 28.49 -17.62
C GLU A 860 29.39 29.98 -17.90
N GLY A 861 29.55 30.78 -16.85
CA GLY A 861 29.83 32.21 -17.00
C GLY A 861 31.26 32.45 -17.50
N ASN A 862 31.38 33.31 -18.49
CA ASN A 862 32.62 33.74 -19.12
C ASN A 862 32.71 35.27 -19.07
N ILE A 863 33.83 35.77 -18.53
CA ILE A 863 34.03 37.19 -18.18
C ILE A 863 33.95 38.11 -19.42
N GLU A 864 34.29 37.59 -20.61
CA GLU A 864 34.35 38.40 -21.84
C GLU A 864 33.10 38.28 -22.74
N LYS A 865 32.33 37.18 -22.65
CA LYS A 865 31.27 36.84 -23.62
C LYS A 865 29.89 36.57 -23.01
N GLY A 866 29.73 36.60 -21.68
CA GLY A 866 28.47 36.29 -21.01
C GLY A 866 28.40 34.82 -20.60
N TYR A 867 27.31 34.11 -20.92
CA TYR A 867 27.14 32.70 -20.53
C TYR A 867 27.28 31.76 -21.72
N ASP A 868 28.22 30.82 -21.64
CA ASP A 868 28.49 29.83 -22.67
C ASP A 868 27.73 28.51 -22.37
N PRO A 869 26.90 28.01 -23.31
CA PRO A 869 26.21 26.74 -23.15
C PRO A 869 27.13 25.55 -23.48
N VAL A 870 27.35 24.69 -22.48
CA VAL A 870 28.19 23.50 -22.56
C VAL A 870 27.36 22.25 -22.31
N VAL A 871 27.56 21.22 -23.15
CA VAL A 871 26.98 19.89 -22.96
C VAL A 871 28.07 18.91 -22.53
N ASN A 872 27.88 18.25 -21.40
CA ASN A 872 28.77 17.17 -20.95
C ASN A 872 28.04 15.84 -21.00
N LEU A 873 28.69 14.82 -21.55
CA LEU A 873 28.15 13.46 -21.61
C LEU A 873 29.20 12.50 -21.07
N SER A 874 28.87 11.78 -19.99
CA SER A 874 29.77 10.79 -19.40
C SER A 874 29.13 9.43 -19.27
N GLY A 875 29.90 8.38 -19.54
CA GLY A 875 29.49 6.99 -19.48
C GLY A 875 30.39 6.20 -18.54
N LEU A 876 29.83 5.22 -17.87
CA LEU A 876 30.46 4.38 -16.86
C LEU A 876 30.01 2.93 -17.07
N VAL A 877 30.94 1.99 -17.01
CA VAL A 877 30.67 0.54 -17.05
C VAL A 877 31.58 -0.14 -16.03
N GLY A 878 31.02 -0.97 -15.16
CA GLY A 878 31.78 -1.56 -14.06
C GLY A 878 31.03 -2.56 -13.21
N THR A 879 31.78 -3.32 -12.42
CA THR A 879 31.26 -4.16 -11.34
C THR A 879 31.37 -3.40 -10.01
N ASN A 880 30.91 -4.01 -8.92
CA ASN A 880 31.00 -3.42 -7.58
C ASN A 880 32.44 -3.13 -7.10
N ILE A 881 33.45 -3.71 -7.77
CA ILE A 881 34.87 -3.64 -7.38
C ILE A 881 35.66 -2.77 -8.36
N VAL A 882 35.43 -2.91 -9.67
CA VAL A 882 36.17 -2.21 -10.72
C VAL A 882 35.19 -1.46 -11.61
N SER A 883 35.47 -0.19 -11.88
CA SER A 883 34.62 0.67 -12.69
C SER A 883 35.41 1.51 -13.67
N LEU A 884 35.04 1.49 -14.94
CA LEU A 884 35.66 2.26 -16.02
C LEU A 884 34.67 3.33 -16.49
N GLY A 885 35.13 4.57 -16.70
CA GLY A 885 34.28 5.64 -17.21
C GLY A 885 35.01 6.62 -18.11
N ALA A 886 34.25 7.29 -18.98
CA ALA A 886 34.70 8.33 -19.90
C ALA A 886 33.75 9.51 -19.87
N ASN A 887 34.26 10.73 -20.06
CA ASN A 887 33.48 11.96 -20.10
C ASN A 887 33.92 12.84 -21.27
N VAL A 888 32.96 13.35 -22.03
CA VAL A 888 33.14 14.22 -23.19
C VAL A 888 32.38 15.52 -22.97
N ALA A 889 33.06 16.65 -23.12
CA ALA A 889 32.49 17.99 -23.05
C ALA A 889 32.47 18.63 -24.45
N PHE A 890 31.28 19.05 -24.87
CA PHE A 890 31.03 19.70 -26.15
C PHE A 890 30.57 21.14 -25.94
N ASP A 891 31.28 22.07 -26.57
CA ASP A 891 30.97 23.50 -26.52
C ASP A 891 30.08 23.87 -27.72
N ILE A 892 28.84 24.30 -27.45
CA ILE A 892 27.80 24.46 -28.47
C ILE A 892 28.09 25.64 -29.45
N PRO A 893 28.56 26.82 -29.00
CA PRO A 893 28.82 27.95 -29.89
C PRO A 893 30.00 27.72 -30.81
N THR A 894 31.08 27.10 -30.30
CA THR A 894 32.30 26.85 -31.08
C THR A 894 32.25 25.55 -31.88
N ARG A 895 31.28 24.67 -31.59
CA ARG A 895 31.12 23.32 -32.17
C ARG A 895 32.38 22.45 -32.04
N THR A 896 33.17 22.65 -31.00
CA THR A 896 34.40 21.89 -30.75
C THR A 896 34.29 21.01 -29.50
N ILE A 897 34.98 19.87 -29.51
CA ILE A 897 35.14 19.03 -28.32
C ILE A 897 36.20 19.66 -27.43
N ASN A 898 35.73 20.22 -26.33
CA ASN A 898 36.54 21.08 -25.48
C ASN A 898 37.35 20.24 -24.48
N LYS A 899 36.76 19.19 -23.90
CA LYS A 899 37.42 18.30 -22.91
C LYS A 899 37.05 16.83 -23.11
N LEU A 900 38.07 15.97 -23.11
CA LEU A 900 37.95 14.51 -23.13
C LEU A 900 38.69 13.95 -21.91
N ASN A 901 37.97 13.23 -21.06
CA ASN A 901 38.49 12.65 -19.82
C ASN A 901 38.16 11.15 -19.73
N ALA A 902 39.04 10.37 -19.12
CA ALA A 902 38.82 8.95 -18.85
C ALA A 902 39.18 8.62 -17.40
N GLY A 903 38.57 7.60 -16.81
CA GLY A 903 38.80 7.22 -15.42
C GLY A 903 38.59 5.74 -15.14
N LEU A 904 39.45 5.19 -14.30
CA LEU A 904 39.35 3.86 -13.73
C LEU A 904 39.20 3.99 -12.21
N GLY A 905 38.23 3.29 -11.63
CA GLY A 905 37.95 3.25 -10.21
C GLY A 905 38.06 1.83 -9.67
N LEU A 906 38.68 1.70 -8.51
CA LEU A 906 38.81 0.49 -7.72
C LEU A 906 38.17 0.75 -6.36
N ASN A 907 37.04 0.12 -6.10
CA ASN A 907 36.27 0.32 -4.88
C ASN A 907 36.32 -0.94 -4.03
N THR A 908 37.14 -0.92 -2.99
CA THR A 908 37.20 -1.98 -1.98
C THR A 908 36.70 -1.43 -0.64
N ALA A 909 36.31 -2.32 0.29
CA ALA A 909 35.75 -1.91 1.57
C ALA A 909 36.70 -1.03 2.43
N PHE A 910 38.00 -1.05 2.15
CA PHE A 910 39.03 -0.33 2.91
C PHE A 910 39.70 0.76 2.09
N LEU A 911 39.81 0.59 0.77
CA LEU A 911 40.53 1.49 -0.11
C LEU A 911 39.67 1.78 -1.36
N VAL A 912 39.39 3.05 -1.57
CA VAL A 912 38.79 3.56 -2.82
C VAL A 912 39.90 4.26 -3.58
N ALA A 913 40.44 3.61 -4.60
CA ALA A 913 41.45 4.18 -5.48
C ALA A 913 40.81 4.57 -6.81
N SER A 914 41.27 5.66 -7.43
CA SER A 914 40.89 6.02 -8.78
C SER A 914 42.06 6.63 -9.54
N LEU A 915 42.13 6.32 -10.83
CA LEU A 915 43.06 6.90 -11.77
C LEU A 915 42.25 7.63 -12.84
N THR A 916 42.45 8.92 -13.01
CA THR A 916 41.71 9.76 -13.96
C THR A 916 42.66 10.55 -14.84
N MET A 917 42.41 10.56 -16.15
CA MET A 917 43.13 11.34 -17.14
C MET A 917 42.23 12.49 -17.62
N HIS A 918 42.80 13.70 -17.68
CA HIS A 918 42.10 14.94 -18.00
C HIS A 918 42.75 15.71 -19.15
N ASP A 919 41.99 16.62 -19.76
CA ASP A 919 42.42 17.54 -20.83
C ASP A 919 43.12 16.83 -21.99
N ARG A 920 42.37 15.97 -22.69
CA ARG A 920 42.87 15.16 -23.82
C ARG A 920 44.10 14.33 -23.42
N PHE A 921 44.03 13.72 -22.23
CA PHE A 921 45.05 12.85 -21.66
C PHE A 921 46.36 13.52 -21.24
N ASN A 922 46.41 14.85 -21.13
CA ASN A 922 47.62 15.56 -20.72
C ASN A 922 47.85 15.51 -19.18
N ILE A 923 46.79 15.51 -18.38
CA ILE A 923 46.90 15.54 -16.91
C ILE A 923 46.44 14.20 -16.33
N VAL A 924 47.33 13.49 -15.66
CA VAL A 924 47.03 12.22 -14.96
C VAL A 924 46.87 12.50 -13.47
N LYS A 925 45.77 12.02 -12.87
CA LYS A 925 45.51 12.13 -11.44
C LYS A 925 45.23 10.76 -10.86
N ALA A 926 45.99 10.36 -9.85
CA ALA A 926 45.73 9.17 -9.05
C ALA A 926 45.25 9.62 -7.67
N SER A 927 44.07 9.18 -7.25
CA SER A 927 43.55 9.47 -5.91
C SER A 927 43.26 8.20 -5.13
N CYS A 928 43.51 8.22 -3.83
CA CYS A 928 43.15 7.15 -2.92
C CYS A 928 42.39 7.73 -1.72
N TYR A 929 41.42 6.98 -1.25
CA TYR A 929 40.66 7.25 -0.04
C TYR A 929 40.66 6.00 0.81
N HIS A 930 41.10 6.15 2.05
CA HIS A 930 41.15 5.10 3.04
C HIS A 930 40.29 5.51 4.23
N GLU A 931 39.25 4.73 4.48
CA GLU A 931 38.37 4.95 5.64
C GLU A 931 38.96 4.24 6.85
N VAL A 932 39.48 5.02 7.80
CA VAL A 932 40.18 4.51 8.99
C VAL A 932 39.20 4.10 10.07
N ASN A 933 38.16 4.92 10.31
CA ASN A 933 37.12 4.60 11.29
C ASN A 933 35.78 5.26 10.92
N PRO A 934 34.74 4.47 10.55
CA PRO A 934 33.45 4.99 10.11
C PRO A 934 32.62 5.65 11.24
N LEU A 935 32.78 5.23 12.50
CA LEU A 935 31.99 5.75 13.63
C LEU A 935 32.32 7.22 13.93
N THR A 936 33.60 7.57 13.84
CA THR A 936 34.10 8.94 14.00
C THR A 936 34.33 9.63 12.65
N LYS A 937 33.79 9.09 11.54
CA LYS A 937 34.00 9.58 10.16
C LYS A 937 35.47 9.91 9.84
N THR A 938 36.39 9.10 10.36
CA THR A 938 37.83 9.30 10.19
C THR A 938 38.28 8.72 8.87
N ALA A 939 38.80 9.55 7.99
CA ALA A 939 39.30 9.07 6.70
C ALA A 939 40.51 9.89 6.25
N ILE A 940 41.39 9.22 5.52
CA ILE A 940 42.57 9.80 4.92
C ILE A 940 42.40 9.70 3.41
N ALA A 941 42.72 10.77 2.70
CA ALA A 941 42.73 10.80 1.25
C ALA A 941 44.06 11.36 0.76
N ALA A 942 44.56 10.84 -0.35
CA ALA A 942 45.70 11.41 -1.06
C ALA A 942 45.39 11.50 -2.56
N GLU A 943 45.92 12.52 -3.21
CA GLU A 943 45.80 12.75 -4.65
C GLU A 943 47.16 13.15 -5.21
N LEU A 944 47.67 12.37 -6.16
CA LEU A 944 48.83 12.67 -6.99
C LEU A 944 48.34 13.23 -8.32
N LYS A 945 48.80 14.42 -8.71
CA LYS A 945 48.55 15.05 -10.01
C LYS A 945 49.85 15.16 -10.77
N HIS A 946 49.89 14.62 -11.98
CA HIS A 946 51.05 14.68 -12.89
C HIS A 946 50.64 15.30 -14.23
N SER A 947 51.41 16.27 -14.73
CA SER A 947 51.17 16.92 -16.02
C SER A 947 52.18 16.45 -17.06
N LEU A 948 51.75 15.73 -18.08
CA LEU A 948 52.62 15.10 -19.07
C LEU A 948 53.32 16.11 -19.98
N SER A 949 52.70 17.26 -20.28
CA SER A 949 53.31 18.31 -21.10
C SER A 949 54.37 19.14 -20.39
N MET A 950 54.27 19.30 -19.07
CA MET A 950 55.17 20.14 -18.26
C MET A 950 56.14 19.31 -17.38
N GLY A 951 55.92 18.00 -17.25
CA GLY A 951 56.74 17.10 -16.43
C GLY A 951 56.56 17.26 -14.91
N GLU A 952 55.68 18.15 -14.44
CA GLU A 952 55.51 18.46 -13.02
C GLU A 952 54.57 17.48 -12.30
N SER A 953 54.90 17.16 -11.04
CA SER A 953 54.09 16.31 -10.16
C SER A 953 53.79 17.04 -8.84
N GLY A 954 52.52 17.07 -8.44
CA GLY A 954 52.07 17.60 -7.16
C GLY A 954 51.28 16.56 -6.38
N VAL A 955 51.47 16.51 -5.06
CA VAL A 955 50.78 15.58 -4.16
C VAL A 955 50.01 16.38 -3.11
N THR A 956 48.73 16.08 -2.98
CA THR A 956 47.85 16.63 -1.94
C THR A 956 47.40 15.51 -1.01
N ILE A 957 47.57 15.68 0.29
CA ILE A 957 47.14 14.72 1.32
C ILE A 957 46.16 15.43 2.24
N GLY A 958 45.09 14.76 2.64
CA GLY A 958 44.14 15.31 3.60
C GLY A 958 43.50 14.25 4.46
N ALA A 959 42.99 14.69 5.60
CA ALA A 959 42.31 13.87 6.57
C ALA A 959 41.03 14.55 7.02
N GLN A 960 40.03 13.74 7.35
CA GLN A 960 38.82 14.19 8.04
C GLN A 960 38.63 13.39 9.32
N HIS A 961 38.05 14.02 10.34
CA HIS A 961 37.70 13.40 11.61
C HIS A 961 36.52 14.13 12.24
N ALA A 962 35.52 13.39 12.72
CA ALA A 962 34.43 13.94 13.50
C ALA A 962 34.71 13.75 14.99
N PHE A 963 34.98 14.86 15.69
CA PHE A 963 35.19 14.87 17.14
C PHE A 963 33.89 14.59 17.91
N PHE A 964 32.76 15.06 17.37
CA PHE A 964 31.42 14.83 17.89
C PHE A 964 30.44 14.54 16.74
N PRO A 965 29.26 13.93 17.00
CA PRO A 965 28.28 13.65 15.95
C PRO A 965 27.86 14.88 15.13
N GLN A 966 28.01 16.08 15.70
CA GLN A 966 27.66 17.37 15.10
C GLN A 966 28.88 18.21 14.69
N THR A 967 30.12 17.78 14.95
CA THR A 967 31.35 18.55 14.69
C THR A 967 32.32 17.75 13.83
N LEU A 968 32.55 18.19 12.60
CA LEU A 968 33.47 17.57 11.64
C LEU A 968 34.65 18.51 11.35
N VAL A 969 35.86 17.97 11.40
CA VAL A 969 37.09 18.69 11.06
C VAL A 969 37.76 18.03 9.87
N LYS A 970 38.26 18.85 8.95
CA LYS A 970 39.08 18.41 7.81
C LYS A 970 40.36 19.22 7.76
N ALA A 971 41.45 18.60 7.34
CA ALA A 971 42.72 19.26 7.07
C ALA A 971 43.34 18.71 5.79
N ARG A 972 44.03 19.57 5.04
CA ARG A 972 44.77 19.17 3.83
C ARG A 972 46.10 19.91 3.73
N LEU A 973 47.08 19.26 3.11
CA LEU A 973 48.39 19.80 2.80
C LEU A 973 48.77 19.45 1.37
N ASP A 974 49.36 20.40 0.66
CA ASP A 974 49.84 20.24 -0.71
C ASP A 974 51.37 20.43 -0.79
N THR A 975 52.04 19.73 -1.70
CA THR A 975 53.49 19.85 -1.97
C THR A 975 53.92 21.27 -2.38
N TYR A 976 52.98 22.08 -2.85
CA TYR A 976 53.18 23.49 -3.15
C TYR A 976 53.14 24.41 -1.92
N GLY A 977 53.05 23.86 -0.70
CA GLY A 977 53.11 24.65 0.55
C GLY A 977 51.78 25.27 0.98
N LYS A 978 50.65 24.84 0.40
CA LYS A 978 49.33 25.28 0.83
C LYS A 978 48.76 24.33 1.87
N ALA A 979 48.32 24.86 3.01
CA ALA A 979 47.55 24.10 3.99
C ALA A 979 46.16 24.69 4.18
N GLY A 980 45.17 23.82 4.25
CA GLY A 980 43.79 24.19 4.51
C GLY A 980 43.22 23.44 5.70
N ALA A 981 42.35 24.09 6.47
CA ALA A 981 41.58 23.48 7.54
C ALA A 981 40.11 23.89 7.45
N VAL A 982 39.20 22.97 7.80
CA VAL A 982 37.75 23.19 7.80
C VAL A 982 37.19 22.66 9.11
N ILE A 983 36.32 23.45 9.74
CA ILE A 983 35.51 23.05 10.88
C ILE A 983 34.05 23.25 10.51
N GLN A 984 33.26 22.18 10.56
CA GLN A 984 31.83 22.19 10.33
C GLN A 984 31.10 21.84 11.62
N GLN A 985 30.16 22.71 12.01
CA GLN A 985 29.32 22.55 13.19
C GLN A 985 27.84 22.49 12.79
N GLY A 986 27.15 21.44 13.21
CA GLY A 986 25.71 21.29 13.05
C GLY A 986 24.95 21.98 14.18
N PHE A 987 23.94 22.78 13.81
CA PHE A 987 22.97 23.40 14.70
C PHE A 987 21.56 22.97 14.28
N TRP A 988 20.74 22.49 15.23
CA TRP A 988 19.31 22.21 15.01
C TRP A 988 19.02 21.25 13.84
N GLU A 989 19.62 20.06 13.82
CA GLU A 989 19.44 18.93 12.86
C GLU A 989 19.55 19.21 11.34
N ARG A 990 19.43 20.47 10.89
CA ARG A 990 19.18 20.89 9.50
C ARG A 990 19.97 22.14 9.10
N CYS A 991 20.63 22.82 10.04
CA CYS A 991 21.52 23.95 9.76
C CYS A 991 22.98 23.54 10.04
N PHE A 992 23.88 23.80 9.11
CA PHE A 992 25.32 23.57 9.29
C PHE A 992 26.08 24.87 9.01
N ILE A 993 26.96 25.24 9.93
CA ILE A 993 27.89 26.35 9.77
C ILE A 993 29.26 25.75 9.56
N THR A 994 29.92 26.12 8.46
CA THR A 994 31.26 25.66 8.13
C THR A 994 32.20 26.85 8.03
N MET A 995 33.30 26.80 8.76
CA MET A 995 34.39 27.77 8.69
C MET A 995 35.60 27.07 8.06
N ALA A 996 36.16 27.68 7.01
CA ALA A 996 37.33 27.17 6.30
C ALA A 996 38.43 28.23 6.29
N GLY A 997 39.68 27.81 6.49
CA GLY A 997 40.86 28.66 6.41
C GLY A 997 41.91 28.03 5.51
N GLU A 998 42.56 28.81 4.66
CA GLU A 998 43.69 28.38 3.82
C GLU A 998 44.88 29.34 3.95
N VAL A 999 46.08 28.78 4.08
CA VAL A 999 47.34 29.51 4.24
C VAL A 999 48.34 28.97 3.23
N ASP A 1000 49.00 29.87 2.51
CA ASP A 1000 50.11 29.56 1.62
C ASP A 1000 51.43 29.87 2.32
N PHE A 1001 52.24 28.85 2.56
CA PHE A 1001 53.51 28.96 3.27
C PHE A 1001 54.71 29.22 2.34
N LYS A 1002 54.52 29.22 1.01
CA LYS A 1002 55.58 29.43 0.02
C LYS A 1002 55.59 30.82 -0.62
N THR A 1003 54.61 31.67 -0.35
CA THR A 1003 54.56 33.04 -0.87
C THR A 1003 55.62 33.94 -0.22
N THR A 1004 56.46 34.57 -1.04
CA THR A 1004 57.54 35.47 -0.64
C THR A 1004 57.08 36.91 -0.33
N ASP A 1005 55.79 37.20 -0.49
CA ASP A 1005 55.21 38.50 -0.14
C ASP A 1005 55.07 38.62 1.38
N ASN A 1006 55.54 39.73 1.95
CA ASN A 1006 55.60 40.03 3.40
C ASN A 1006 54.22 40.14 4.11
N THR A 1007 53.15 39.65 3.50
CA THR A 1007 51.78 39.69 4.03
C THR A 1007 51.14 38.31 3.93
N LEU A 1008 51.39 37.48 4.95
CA LEU A 1008 50.79 36.15 5.10
C LEU A 1008 49.32 36.30 5.53
N HIS A 1009 48.43 36.68 4.62
CA HIS A 1009 47.01 36.83 4.91
C HIS A 1009 46.29 35.47 4.78
N PRO A 1010 45.78 34.88 5.88
CA PRO A 1010 44.98 33.65 5.81
C PRO A 1010 43.65 33.95 5.11
N LYS A 1011 43.31 33.16 4.10
CA LYS A 1011 41.99 33.25 3.45
C LYS A 1011 40.99 32.51 4.31
N VAL A 1012 40.04 33.24 4.90
CA VAL A 1012 38.98 32.67 5.74
C VAL A 1012 37.65 32.79 5.00
N GLY A 1013 36.91 31.68 4.93
CA GLY A 1013 35.56 31.65 4.38
C GLY A 1013 34.59 31.03 5.37
N VAL A 1014 33.36 31.55 5.38
CA VAL A 1014 32.25 31.02 6.16
C VAL A 1014 31.13 30.62 5.20
N SER A 1015 30.60 29.41 5.36
CA SER A 1015 29.41 28.97 4.63
C SER A 1015 28.34 28.48 5.58
N VAL A 1016 27.09 28.84 5.28
CA VAL A 1016 25.91 28.38 6.01
C VAL A 1016 25.09 27.52 5.06
N ALA A 1017 24.92 26.25 5.42
CA ALA A 1017 24.15 25.30 4.65
C ALA A 1017 22.87 24.92 5.39
N LEU A 1018 21.73 25.23 4.79
CA LEU A 1018 20.41 24.77 5.24
C LEU A 1018 20.01 23.55 4.42
N ARG A 1019 19.86 22.41 5.08
CA ARG A 1019 19.38 21.17 4.46
C ARG A 1019 17.91 20.98 4.86
N PRO A 1020 16.95 21.14 3.94
CA PRO A 1020 15.52 21.03 4.24
C PRO A 1020 15.09 19.63 4.69
#